data_AF-A0A1Q8JI11-F1
#
_entry.id   AF-A0A1Q8JI11-F1
#
_cell.length_a   1.000
_cell.length_b   1.000
_cell.length_c   1.000
_cell.angle_alpha   90.00
_cell.angle_beta   90.00
_cell.angle_gamma   90.00
#
_symmetry.space_group_name_H-M   'P 1'
#
loop_
_entity.id
_entity.type
_entity.pdbx_description
1 polymer ?
#
loop_
_entity_poly.entity_id
_entity_poly.type
_entity_poly.pdbx_seq_one_letter_code
_entity_poly.pdbx_strand_id
1 'polypeptide(L)'
;MALAFEDGVTRFVNCREDQSVADASYRSRINIPVDCSDGACGTCKAFCESGAYDRGSYIEDALSGDEADEGYLLACQARPRSDLVVQIPTTSAVARTSAATHDGRITALDWLSPTTVRLTVEVRDRARLAFLPGQYVNIAVPGTDVHRSYSFSSGPDDEALTFLVKLTPGGVMSDWLEHRAAVGDAVSFTGPHGSFFLRESDAPLLLLAGGTGLAPILSILRTLRDRGSTRPVHLVYGVTTDDDVVELETVRELAGKTGLTWDYCVADPATSAPNQGYVTALFGRDHLHDGSGAVYLCGPPAMVEAVRGDLRERELAPTGFYYEKFALAAVPDGAPAAGAAVTGPDPAADAVATTTDRSPATESATESATAPGTEAAAPPQPVPSAADDLLTLDGREGRAVLGRPLTRFVEPEPLHTPPLAATATPQDGLDDAAALLVAPEGARGIQSMPVLPPHDLAPLAAPLAAPVPAPDPAPTGTVAGDGYEIGEEHPDIHSSDAIFDARRALELGALELVLGRLSGREIAGYRLLAEATVPYVDREAQRFTDAHAYTESNAAFHDYLFTRTGNDHLLRAYQALGVKGAMAETLRSAVWCHPDCAQDHLDIVSAIEAGDRSEARRLVSAHARNSQATMRRAMHDAARARRPRFVAPGRFDGLVVLVTGAAQGIGEAVARRIGAEGGALVLADRSEQVTTVADELGAEAVTADLEQWEGADAVVAAALRRYGRIDVAVHTVGGTIWAKPYHHYPPEQIRAEIDRSLMPTLWCCRAVAPQMVEQGAGTIVNVSSVATRGLNRVPYAAAKGGVNAITSALAAELAPHGVRVLATAPGGTDAPPRRIPRGPAPQSAQEQDWYATIVEQTIESSLLKRYGTLDEQAAAITFLASPEASYITGTVLPVAGGDQG
;
A
#
# COMPACT_ATOMS: atom_id res chain seq x y z
N MET A 1 -7.02 27.88 -26.54
CA MET A 1 -6.52 26.60 -26.00
C MET A 1 -5.94 25.74 -27.12
N ALA A 2 -4.82 25.07 -26.86
CA ALA A 2 -4.20 24.07 -27.72
C ALA A 2 -4.43 22.66 -27.15
N LEU A 3 -4.86 21.72 -28.00
CA LEU A 3 -5.00 20.30 -27.71
C LEU A 3 -3.88 19.56 -28.43
N ALA A 4 -2.91 19.03 -27.68
CA ALA A 4 -1.82 18.22 -28.20
C ALA A 4 -2.20 16.73 -28.14
N PHE A 5 -2.02 16.01 -29.23
CA PHE A 5 -2.35 14.58 -29.36
C PHE A 5 -1.07 13.73 -29.40
N GLU A 6 -1.20 12.43 -29.11
CA GLU A 6 -0.07 11.49 -29.03
C GLU A 6 0.66 11.31 -30.37
N ASP A 7 -0.02 11.52 -31.50
CA ASP A 7 0.56 11.50 -32.85
C ASP A 7 1.39 12.76 -33.17
N GLY A 8 1.64 13.61 -32.17
CA GLY A 8 2.40 14.86 -32.30
C GLY A 8 1.63 15.99 -32.98
N VAL A 9 0.35 15.79 -33.27
CA VAL A 9 -0.51 16.81 -33.89
C VAL A 9 -1.07 17.72 -32.81
N THR A 10 -1.08 19.03 -33.07
CA THR A 10 -1.73 20.01 -32.18
C THR A 10 -2.92 20.67 -32.88
N ARG A 11 -4.03 20.80 -32.18
CA ARG A 11 -5.24 21.50 -32.65
C ARG A 11 -5.55 22.68 -31.75
N PHE A 12 -5.90 23.81 -32.36
CA PHE A 12 -6.30 25.00 -31.63
C PHE A 12 -7.82 25.12 -31.60
N VAL A 13 -8.36 25.34 -30.41
CA VAL A 13 -9.79 25.45 -30.13
C VAL A 13 -10.06 26.70 -29.30
N ASN A 14 -11.11 27.44 -29.69
CA ASN A 14 -11.65 28.51 -28.86
C ASN A 14 -12.60 27.93 -27.82
N CYS A 15 -12.21 27.99 -26.55
CA CYS A 15 -13.03 27.65 -25.40
C CYS A 15 -13.49 28.95 -24.73
N ARG A 16 -14.77 29.02 -24.35
CA ARG A 16 -15.33 30.16 -23.61
C ARG A 16 -15.20 29.89 -22.11
N GLU A 17 -15.20 30.94 -21.29
CA GLU A 17 -15.07 30.81 -19.83
C GLU A 17 -16.20 29.98 -19.18
N ASP A 18 -17.38 29.92 -19.80
CA ASP A 18 -18.53 29.15 -19.33
C ASP A 18 -18.52 27.68 -19.76
N GLN A 19 -17.52 27.25 -20.53
CA GLN A 19 -17.49 25.94 -21.19
C GLN A 19 -16.35 25.06 -20.67
N SER A 20 -16.62 23.76 -20.63
CA SER A 20 -15.57 22.78 -20.35
C SER A 20 -14.63 22.61 -21.55
N VAL A 21 -13.43 22.08 -21.29
CA VAL A 21 -12.48 21.67 -22.33
C VAL A 21 -13.14 20.68 -23.31
N ALA A 22 -13.93 19.73 -22.81
CA ALA A 22 -14.70 18.78 -23.60
C ALA A 22 -15.73 19.47 -24.50
N ASP A 23 -16.57 20.35 -23.95
CA ASP A 23 -17.61 21.04 -24.73
C ASP A 23 -17.02 21.87 -25.89
N ALA A 24 -15.90 22.54 -25.64
CA ALA A 24 -15.21 23.32 -26.64
C ALA A 24 -14.59 22.43 -27.73
N SER A 25 -14.03 21.29 -27.33
CA SER A 25 -13.46 20.30 -28.24
C SER A 25 -14.54 19.69 -29.14
N TYR A 26 -15.65 19.23 -28.57
CA TYR A 26 -16.77 18.63 -29.31
C TYR A 26 -17.44 19.63 -30.25
N ARG A 27 -17.65 20.89 -29.82
CA ARG A 27 -18.15 21.95 -30.71
C ARG A 27 -17.24 22.14 -31.94
N SER A 28 -15.94 21.95 -31.75
CA SER A 28 -14.94 22.09 -32.80
C SER A 28 -14.77 20.81 -33.63
N ARG A 29 -15.65 19.81 -33.43
CA ARG A 29 -15.61 18.49 -34.07
C ARG A 29 -14.32 17.73 -33.79
N ILE A 30 -13.83 17.85 -32.57
CA ILE A 30 -12.69 17.12 -32.02
C ILE A 30 -13.22 16.32 -30.84
N ASN A 31 -13.49 15.05 -31.06
CA ASN A 31 -14.08 14.12 -30.11
C ASN A 31 -12.98 13.54 -29.23
N ILE A 32 -12.55 14.31 -28.24
CA ILE A 32 -11.61 13.81 -27.23
C ILE A 32 -12.29 12.75 -26.35
N PRO A 33 -11.53 11.85 -25.70
CA PRO A 33 -12.10 10.80 -24.86
C PRO A 33 -12.98 11.40 -23.76
N VAL A 34 -14.27 11.09 -23.78
CA VAL A 34 -15.27 11.51 -22.78
C VAL A 34 -16.34 10.44 -22.74
N ASP A 35 -16.77 10.07 -21.54
CA ASP A 35 -17.86 9.10 -21.33
C ASP A 35 -18.98 9.70 -20.46
N CYS A 36 -18.89 9.62 -19.13
CA CYS A 36 -19.96 10.09 -18.23
C CYS A 36 -20.26 11.61 -18.30
N SER A 37 -19.28 12.42 -18.71
CA SER A 37 -19.31 13.90 -18.70
C SER A 37 -19.59 14.55 -17.33
N ASP A 38 -19.59 13.80 -16.23
CA ASP A 38 -19.95 14.28 -14.88
C ASP A 38 -18.81 14.16 -13.86
N GLY A 39 -17.58 13.93 -14.32
CA GLY A 39 -16.40 13.85 -13.44
C GLY A 39 -16.35 12.58 -12.59
N ALA A 40 -17.01 11.50 -13.02
CA ALA A 40 -17.11 10.23 -12.29
C ALA A 40 -16.30 9.07 -12.89
N CYS A 41 -16.12 9.01 -14.21
CA CYS A 41 -15.52 7.83 -14.87
C CYS A 41 -14.01 7.93 -15.15
N GLY A 42 -13.41 9.12 -15.03
CA GLY A 42 -11.99 9.34 -15.34
C GLY A 42 -11.61 9.30 -16.83
N THR A 43 -12.48 8.85 -17.75
CA THR A 43 -12.16 8.68 -19.19
C THR A 43 -11.62 9.95 -19.87
N CYS A 44 -12.07 11.12 -19.40
CA CYS A 44 -11.65 12.41 -19.96
C CYS A 44 -10.40 13.01 -19.29
N LYS A 45 -9.67 12.21 -18.51
CA LYS A 45 -8.43 12.62 -17.86
C LYS A 45 -7.41 13.02 -18.92
N ALA A 46 -6.83 14.19 -18.74
CA ALA A 46 -5.86 14.79 -19.65
C ALA A 46 -4.85 15.59 -18.84
N PHE A 47 -3.66 15.81 -19.40
CA PHE A 47 -2.60 16.54 -18.71
C PHE A 47 -2.56 18.00 -19.15
N CYS A 48 -2.57 18.94 -18.21
CA CYS A 48 -2.46 20.37 -18.49
C CYS A 48 -1.00 20.82 -18.42
N GLU A 49 -0.35 20.94 -19.58
CA GLU A 49 1.04 21.36 -19.68
C GLU A 49 1.26 22.83 -19.29
N SER A 50 0.27 23.69 -19.59
CA SER A 50 0.31 25.09 -19.14
C SER A 50 -1.07 25.75 -19.16
N GLY A 51 -1.22 26.77 -18.31
CA GLY A 51 -2.41 27.60 -18.18
C GLY A 51 -3.19 27.35 -16.89
N ALA A 52 -4.09 28.28 -16.54
CA ALA A 52 -4.93 28.22 -15.35
C ALA A 52 -6.36 27.82 -15.72
N TYR A 53 -6.97 26.95 -14.91
CA TYR A 53 -8.33 26.46 -15.09
C TYR A 53 -9.04 26.28 -13.75
N ASP A 54 -10.37 26.26 -13.80
CA ASP A 54 -11.22 25.77 -12.73
C ASP A 54 -11.32 24.24 -12.88
N ARG A 55 -11.01 23.48 -11.82
CA ARG A 55 -11.01 22.01 -11.85
C ARG A 55 -12.44 21.43 -11.91
N GLY A 56 -13.47 22.21 -11.57
CA GLY A 56 -14.85 21.74 -11.51
C GLY A 56 -15.10 20.77 -10.34
N SER A 57 -16.17 19.97 -10.44
CA SER A 57 -16.55 18.98 -9.42
C SER A 57 -16.30 17.57 -9.95
N TYR A 58 -15.65 16.71 -9.17
CA TYR A 58 -15.36 15.33 -9.54
C TYR A 58 -15.21 14.46 -8.28
N ILE A 59 -15.25 13.15 -8.46
CA ILE A 59 -14.97 12.18 -7.39
C ILE A 59 -13.50 11.75 -7.44
N GLU A 60 -12.97 11.36 -6.29
CA GLU A 60 -11.55 10.99 -6.13
C GLU A 60 -11.17 9.77 -6.98
N ASP A 61 -12.11 8.86 -7.23
CA ASP A 61 -11.92 7.71 -8.13
C ASP A 61 -11.66 8.13 -9.59
N ALA A 62 -12.15 9.30 -10.01
CA ALA A 62 -11.99 9.79 -11.38
C ALA A 62 -10.70 10.60 -11.57
N LEU A 63 -10.30 11.37 -10.55
CA LEU A 63 -9.07 12.15 -10.51
C LEU A 63 -8.66 12.31 -9.04
N SER A 64 -7.52 11.73 -8.66
CA SER A 64 -7.03 11.83 -7.28
C SER A 64 -6.50 13.22 -6.95
N GLY A 65 -6.31 13.51 -5.66
CA GLY A 65 -5.69 14.77 -5.23
C GLY A 65 -4.28 14.95 -5.82
N ASP A 66 -3.47 13.89 -5.80
CA ASP A 66 -2.11 13.88 -6.31
C ASP A 66 -2.06 14.12 -7.82
N GLU A 67 -2.90 13.44 -8.59
CA GLU A 67 -3.00 13.64 -10.04
C GLU A 67 -3.39 15.09 -10.39
N ALA A 68 -4.33 15.66 -9.65
CA ALA A 68 -4.76 17.03 -9.86
C ALA A 68 -3.64 18.04 -9.58
N ASP A 69 -2.78 17.76 -8.60
CA ASP A 69 -1.65 18.60 -8.21
C ASP A 69 -0.43 18.44 -9.13
N GLU A 70 -0.27 17.27 -9.75
CA GLU A 70 0.68 17.05 -10.84
C GLU A 70 0.28 17.74 -12.15
N GLY A 71 -0.95 18.25 -12.25
CA GLY A 71 -1.44 19.00 -13.40
C GLY A 71 -2.38 18.22 -14.32
N TYR A 72 -2.85 17.04 -13.89
CA TYR A 72 -3.96 16.37 -14.58
C TYR A 72 -5.29 17.09 -14.33
N LEU A 73 -6.19 16.94 -15.28
CA LEU A 73 -7.54 17.49 -15.24
C LEU A 73 -8.53 16.51 -15.85
N LEU A 74 -9.80 16.66 -15.51
CA LEU A 74 -10.90 16.01 -16.23
C LEU A 74 -11.46 16.99 -17.25
N ALA A 75 -11.29 16.71 -18.55
CA ALA A 75 -11.68 17.63 -19.61
C ALA A 75 -13.19 17.97 -19.61
N CYS A 76 -14.05 17.10 -19.09
CA CYS A 76 -15.49 17.38 -18.95
C CYS A 76 -15.83 18.39 -17.84
N GLN A 77 -14.94 18.56 -16.85
CA GLN A 77 -15.16 19.47 -15.70
C GLN A 77 -14.30 20.73 -15.79
N ALA A 78 -13.11 20.61 -16.38
CA ALA A 78 -12.13 21.68 -16.44
C ALA A 78 -12.61 22.86 -17.30
N ARG A 79 -12.65 24.06 -16.72
CA ARG A 79 -13.01 25.31 -17.41
C ARG A 79 -11.82 26.27 -17.45
N PRO A 80 -11.35 26.72 -18.62
CA PRO A 80 -10.17 27.57 -18.72
C PRO A 80 -10.38 28.95 -18.09
N ARG A 81 -9.39 29.42 -17.32
CA ARG A 81 -9.25 30.81 -16.83
C ARG A 81 -8.14 31.58 -17.57
N SER A 82 -7.32 30.89 -18.34
CA SER A 82 -6.37 31.44 -19.31
C SER A 82 -6.29 30.56 -20.56
N ASP A 83 -5.45 30.93 -21.52
CA ASP A 83 -5.06 30.00 -22.58
C ASP A 83 -4.43 28.74 -21.96
N LEU A 84 -4.94 27.57 -22.36
CA LEU A 84 -4.45 26.26 -21.93
C LEU A 84 -3.70 25.54 -23.05
N VAL A 85 -2.73 24.71 -22.66
CA VAL A 85 -2.14 23.64 -23.48
C VAL A 85 -2.44 22.33 -22.78
N VAL A 86 -3.26 21.48 -23.40
CA VAL A 86 -3.74 20.22 -22.82
C VAL A 86 -3.30 19.05 -23.70
N GLN A 87 -2.63 18.07 -23.12
CA GLN A 87 -2.25 16.82 -23.76
C GLN A 87 -3.38 15.81 -23.62
N ILE A 88 -3.94 15.39 -24.75
CA ILE A 88 -5.06 14.45 -24.83
C ILE A 88 -4.48 13.05 -25.07
N PRO A 89 -4.84 12.03 -24.25
CA PRO A 89 -4.34 10.65 -24.38
C PRO A 89 -5.06 9.91 -25.52
N THR A 90 -4.98 10.46 -26.73
CA THR A 90 -5.45 9.83 -27.97
C THR A 90 -4.73 10.45 -29.17
N THR A 91 -4.90 9.85 -30.34
CA THR A 91 -4.36 10.40 -31.59
C THR A 91 -5.37 11.37 -32.24
N SER A 92 -4.87 12.33 -33.01
CA SER A 92 -5.75 13.28 -33.70
C SER A 92 -6.65 12.63 -34.76
N ALA A 93 -6.30 11.44 -35.25
CA ALA A 93 -7.12 10.64 -36.15
C ALA A 93 -8.34 10.04 -35.44
N VAL A 94 -8.16 9.52 -34.22
CA VAL A 94 -9.23 8.98 -33.36
C VAL A 94 -10.14 10.10 -32.87
N ALA A 95 -9.58 11.25 -32.52
CA ALA A 95 -10.37 12.41 -32.13
C ALA A 95 -11.27 12.96 -33.27
N ARG A 96 -11.22 12.41 -34.48
CA ARG A 96 -12.13 12.74 -35.58
C ARG A 96 -13.23 11.70 -35.81
N THR A 97 -13.16 10.53 -35.17
CA THR A 97 -14.24 9.55 -35.25
C THR A 97 -15.34 9.97 -34.30
N SER A 98 -16.58 10.03 -34.78
CA SER A 98 -17.77 10.27 -33.97
C SER A 98 -18.59 8.99 -33.95
N ALA A 99 -19.13 8.63 -32.79
CA ALA A 99 -20.15 7.59 -32.73
C ALA A 99 -21.28 7.95 -33.71
N ALA A 100 -21.57 7.03 -34.62
CA ALA A 100 -22.63 7.18 -35.61
C ALA A 100 -23.53 5.95 -35.54
N THR A 101 -24.79 6.12 -35.93
CA THR A 101 -25.71 5.00 -36.08
C THR A 101 -25.46 4.33 -37.42
N HIS A 102 -25.24 3.03 -37.36
CA HIS A 102 -24.99 2.18 -38.52
C HIS A 102 -26.09 1.12 -38.62
N ASP A 103 -26.54 0.87 -39.84
CA ASP A 103 -27.48 -0.19 -40.14
C ASP A 103 -26.74 -1.38 -40.75
N GLY A 104 -26.91 -2.54 -40.12
CA GLY A 104 -26.35 -3.80 -40.55
C GLY A 104 -27.41 -4.86 -40.77
N ARG A 105 -26.94 -6.01 -41.29
CA ARG A 105 -27.74 -7.21 -41.47
C ARG A 105 -27.05 -8.38 -40.80
N ILE A 106 -27.82 -9.18 -40.07
CA ILE A 106 -27.31 -10.42 -39.47
C ILE A 106 -26.97 -11.39 -40.60
N THR A 107 -25.73 -11.85 -40.65
CA THR A 107 -25.26 -12.83 -41.64
C THR A 107 -25.01 -14.21 -41.03
N ALA A 108 -24.73 -14.29 -39.72
CA ALA A 108 -24.63 -15.54 -38.98
C ALA A 108 -24.99 -15.38 -37.50
N LEU A 109 -25.53 -16.46 -36.92
CA LEU A 109 -25.81 -16.65 -35.50
C LEU A 109 -25.24 -18.01 -35.09
N ASP A 110 -24.01 -18.03 -34.56
CA ASP A 110 -23.35 -19.26 -34.15
C ASP A 110 -23.55 -19.46 -32.64
N TRP A 111 -24.29 -20.50 -32.28
CA TRP A 111 -24.50 -20.90 -30.88
C TRP A 111 -23.27 -21.66 -30.38
N LEU A 112 -22.30 -20.93 -29.83
CA LEU A 112 -21.02 -21.49 -29.40
C LEU A 112 -21.15 -22.41 -28.19
N SER A 113 -22.12 -22.11 -27.32
CA SER A 113 -22.48 -22.92 -26.15
C SER A 113 -23.93 -22.65 -25.74
N PRO A 114 -24.48 -23.38 -24.75
CA PRO A 114 -25.80 -23.06 -24.19
C PRO A 114 -25.92 -21.66 -23.60
N THR A 115 -24.80 -20.99 -23.31
CA THR A 115 -24.77 -19.69 -22.62
C THR A 115 -24.25 -18.56 -23.50
N THR A 116 -23.71 -18.83 -24.69
CA THR A 116 -23.03 -17.82 -25.50
C THR A 116 -23.30 -17.99 -26.99
N VAL A 117 -23.67 -16.89 -27.64
CA VAL A 117 -23.88 -16.81 -29.09
C VAL A 117 -22.94 -15.80 -29.73
N ARG A 118 -22.38 -16.15 -30.89
CA ARG A 118 -21.63 -15.23 -31.74
C ARG A 118 -22.55 -14.65 -32.81
N LEU A 119 -22.74 -13.34 -32.74
CA LEU A 119 -23.53 -12.56 -33.69
C LEU A 119 -22.60 -11.98 -34.76
N THR A 120 -22.86 -12.28 -36.04
CA THR A 120 -22.13 -11.69 -37.16
C THR A 120 -23.01 -10.72 -37.94
N VAL A 121 -22.52 -9.51 -38.15
CA VAL A 121 -23.24 -8.41 -38.79
C VAL A 121 -22.43 -7.82 -39.95
N GLU A 122 -23.05 -7.76 -41.12
CA GLU A 122 -22.52 -7.02 -42.26
C GLU A 122 -23.08 -5.59 -42.27
N VAL A 123 -22.22 -4.59 -42.39
CA VAL A 123 -22.58 -3.17 -42.29
C VAL A 123 -22.64 -2.53 -43.67
N ARG A 124 -23.74 -1.86 -43.99
CA ARG A 124 -23.92 -1.24 -45.32
C ARG A 124 -22.87 -0.18 -45.66
N ASP A 125 -22.39 0.56 -44.66
CA ASP A 125 -21.41 1.63 -44.80
C ASP A 125 -20.11 1.33 -44.02
N ARG A 126 -19.64 0.08 -44.07
CA ARG A 126 -18.46 -0.41 -43.34
C ARG A 126 -17.24 0.53 -43.36
N ALA A 127 -16.96 1.18 -44.48
CA ALA A 127 -15.83 2.12 -44.63
C ALA A 127 -15.96 3.40 -43.78
N ARG A 128 -17.14 3.73 -43.26
CA ARG A 128 -17.38 4.88 -42.37
C ARG A 128 -17.22 4.51 -40.89
N LEU A 129 -17.29 3.23 -40.56
CA LEU A 129 -17.10 2.73 -39.21
C LEU A 129 -15.61 2.45 -38.98
N ALA A 130 -14.91 3.41 -38.37
CA ALA A 130 -13.53 3.25 -37.92
C ALA A 130 -13.53 3.15 -36.39
N PHE A 131 -12.97 2.06 -35.85
CA PHE A 131 -12.89 1.80 -34.41
C PHE A 131 -11.50 1.30 -34.03
N LEU A 132 -11.15 1.43 -32.75
CA LEU A 132 -9.92 0.90 -32.18
C LEU A 132 -10.18 -0.48 -31.54
N PRO A 133 -9.22 -1.43 -31.65
CA PRO A 133 -9.44 -2.78 -31.16
C PRO A 133 -9.58 -2.79 -29.64
N GLY A 134 -10.75 -3.22 -29.17
CA GLY A 134 -11.18 -3.16 -27.78
C GLY A 134 -12.47 -2.37 -27.57
N GLN A 135 -12.82 -1.47 -28.50
CA GLN A 135 -14.04 -0.65 -28.42
C GLN A 135 -15.34 -1.46 -28.61
N TYR A 136 -16.47 -0.82 -28.30
CA TYR A 136 -17.80 -1.42 -28.35
C TYR A 136 -18.84 -0.58 -29.10
N VAL A 137 -20.02 -1.16 -29.29
CA VAL A 137 -21.21 -0.50 -29.85
C VAL A 137 -22.43 -0.76 -28.98
N ASN A 138 -23.39 0.15 -29.03
CA ASN A 138 -24.72 -0.02 -28.46
C ASN A 138 -25.67 -0.58 -29.52
N ILE A 139 -25.99 -1.87 -29.42
CA ILE A 139 -26.91 -2.55 -30.34
C ILE A 139 -28.35 -2.34 -29.86
N ALA A 140 -29.21 -1.82 -30.73
CA ALA A 140 -30.65 -1.71 -30.49
C ALA A 140 -31.28 -3.11 -30.55
N VAL A 141 -32.05 -3.50 -29.52
CA VAL A 141 -32.78 -4.77 -29.53
C VAL A 141 -34.06 -4.60 -30.35
N PRO A 142 -34.19 -5.28 -31.50
CA PRO A 142 -35.33 -5.06 -32.40
C PRO A 142 -36.69 -5.29 -31.73
N GLY A 143 -37.62 -4.36 -31.98
CA GLY A 143 -38.96 -4.38 -31.39
C GLY A 143 -39.03 -3.87 -29.96
N THR A 144 -37.99 -3.19 -29.47
CA THR A 144 -37.94 -2.53 -28.15
C THR A 144 -37.20 -1.20 -28.26
N ASP A 145 -37.34 -0.33 -27.25
CA ASP A 145 -36.54 0.90 -27.12
C ASP A 145 -35.23 0.67 -26.32
N VAL A 146 -34.84 -0.60 -26.14
CA VAL A 146 -33.71 -1.00 -25.30
C VAL A 146 -32.46 -1.17 -26.16
N HIS A 147 -31.34 -0.66 -25.67
CA HIS A 147 -30.00 -0.87 -26.25
C HIS A 147 -29.10 -1.64 -25.28
N ARG A 148 -28.10 -2.35 -25.82
CA ARG A 148 -27.09 -3.08 -25.03
C ARG A 148 -25.70 -2.92 -25.63
N SER A 149 -24.71 -2.76 -24.77
CA SER A 149 -23.29 -2.63 -25.12
C SER A 149 -22.70 -3.99 -25.50
N TYR A 150 -22.05 -4.07 -26.67
CA TYR A 150 -21.31 -5.25 -27.12
C TYR A 150 -19.99 -4.84 -27.76
N SER A 151 -18.88 -5.36 -27.23
CA SER A 151 -17.55 -5.12 -27.76
C SER A 151 -17.31 -5.92 -29.05
N PHE A 152 -16.57 -5.31 -29.97
CA PHE A 152 -16.19 -6.00 -31.20
C PHE A 152 -15.27 -7.19 -30.86
N SER A 153 -15.55 -8.36 -31.43
CA SER A 153 -14.61 -9.49 -31.46
C SER A 153 -13.87 -9.64 -32.80
N SER A 154 -14.27 -8.85 -33.79
CA SER A 154 -13.61 -8.70 -35.09
C SER A 154 -12.49 -7.65 -35.05
N GLY A 155 -11.54 -7.74 -35.97
CA GLY A 155 -10.51 -6.72 -36.17
C GLY A 155 -11.08 -5.44 -36.82
N PRO A 156 -10.43 -4.27 -36.63
CA PRO A 156 -10.81 -3.00 -37.24
C PRO A 156 -10.86 -2.98 -38.78
N ASP A 157 -10.20 -3.95 -39.43
CA ASP A 157 -10.13 -4.07 -40.89
C ASP A 157 -10.98 -5.25 -41.43
N ASP A 158 -11.64 -6.03 -40.55
CA ASP A 158 -12.50 -7.15 -40.97
C ASP A 158 -13.77 -6.63 -41.69
N GLU A 159 -14.17 -7.25 -42.81
CA GLU A 159 -15.36 -6.82 -43.57
C GLU A 159 -16.67 -6.99 -42.78
N ALA A 160 -16.80 -8.11 -42.07
CA ALA A 160 -17.94 -8.40 -41.20
C ALA A 160 -17.58 -8.19 -39.73
N LEU A 161 -18.52 -7.63 -38.97
CA LEU A 161 -18.37 -7.43 -37.53
C LEU A 161 -18.85 -8.66 -36.77
N THR A 162 -18.11 -9.06 -35.75
CA THR A 162 -18.53 -10.15 -34.85
C THR A 162 -18.63 -9.66 -33.41
N PHE A 163 -19.59 -10.21 -32.67
CA PHE A 163 -19.83 -9.93 -31.25
C PHE A 163 -20.05 -11.24 -30.49
N LEU A 164 -19.59 -11.32 -29.24
CA LEU A 164 -19.91 -12.43 -28.34
C LEU A 164 -20.96 -11.98 -27.33
N VAL A 165 -22.11 -12.65 -27.32
CA VAL A 165 -23.25 -12.29 -26.47
C VAL A 165 -23.50 -13.39 -25.46
N LYS A 166 -23.43 -13.05 -24.18
CA LYS A 166 -23.81 -13.93 -23.07
C LYS A 166 -25.33 -13.96 -22.95
N LEU A 167 -25.91 -15.14 -22.99
CA LEU A 167 -27.34 -15.37 -22.77
C LEU A 167 -27.61 -15.33 -21.27
N THR A 168 -28.45 -14.38 -20.88
CA THR A 168 -28.92 -14.20 -19.51
C THR A 168 -30.42 -14.45 -19.46
N PRO A 169 -30.91 -15.34 -18.57
CA PRO A 169 -32.35 -15.61 -18.43
C PRO A 169 -33.15 -14.33 -18.17
N GLY A 170 -34.21 -14.10 -18.95
CA GLY A 170 -35.04 -12.89 -18.85
C GLY A 170 -34.38 -11.60 -19.36
N GLY A 171 -33.21 -11.72 -20.00
CA GLY A 171 -32.53 -10.60 -20.63
C GLY A 171 -33.16 -10.25 -21.98
N VAL A 172 -33.50 -8.97 -22.19
CA VAL A 172 -34.20 -8.50 -23.40
C VAL A 172 -33.49 -8.87 -24.72
N MET A 173 -32.15 -8.78 -24.76
CA MET A 173 -31.37 -9.21 -25.92
C MET A 173 -31.32 -10.75 -26.03
N SER A 174 -31.15 -11.47 -24.91
CA SER A 174 -31.16 -12.94 -24.88
C SER A 174 -32.47 -13.49 -25.43
N ASP A 175 -33.61 -13.00 -24.93
CA ASP A 175 -34.94 -13.45 -25.34
C ASP A 175 -35.19 -13.17 -26.83
N TRP A 176 -34.67 -12.04 -27.35
CA TRP A 176 -34.75 -11.74 -28.78
C TRP A 176 -33.87 -12.69 -29.59
N LEU A 177 -32.63 -12.95 -29.18
CA LEU A 177 -31.72 -13.87 -29.87
C LEU A 177 -32.26 -15.32 -29.88
N GLU A 178 -32.83 -15.80 -28.78
CA GLU A 178 -33.30 -17.18 -28.62
C GLU A 178 -34.61 -17.47 -29.36
N HIS A 179 -35.49 -16.48 -29.50
CA HIS A 179 -36.86 -16.72 -29.96
C HIS A 179 -37.27 -15.97 -31.22
N ARG A 180 -36.53 -14.91 -31.61
CA ARG A 180 -36.96 -14.00 -32.67
C ARG A 180 -35.92 -13.72 -33.74
N ALA A 181 -34.64 -13.65 -33.38
CA ALA A 181 -33.58 -13.29 -34.31
C ALA A 181 -33.38 -14.36 -35.38
N ALA A 182 -33.27 -13.93 -36.64
CA ALA A 182 -32.95 -14.79 -37.77
C ALA A 182 -31.86 -14.18 -38.66
N VAL A 183 -31.11 -15.05 -39.35
CA VAL A 183 -30.17 -14.61 -40.39
C VAL A 183 -30.95 -13.81 -41.44
N GLY A 184 -30.48 -12.60 -41.67
CA GLY A 184 -31.08 -11.64 -42.58
C GLY A 184 -31.91 -10.54 -41.92
N ASP A 185 -32.10 -10.58 -40.61
CA ASP A 185 -32.73 -9.48 -39.89
C ASP A 185 -31.86 -8.22 -39.95
N ALA A 186 -32.53 -7.06 -39.97
CA ALA A 186 -31.88 -5.77 -39.85
C ALA A 186 -31.54 -5.50 -38.38
N VAL A 187 -30.33 -5.03 -38.13
CA VAL A 187 -29.88 -4.61 -36.81
C VAL A 187 -29.28 -3.21 -36.92
N SER A 188 -29.59 -2.35 -35.95
CA SER A 188 -29.03 -1.00 -35.87
C SER A 188 -28.20 -0.88 -34.61
N PHE A 189 -27.05 -0.23 -34.72
CA PHE A 189 -26.17 -0.01 -33.57
C PHE A 189 -25.49 1.35 -33.67
N THR A 190 -25.09 1.88 -32.53
CA THR A 190 -24.39 3.18 -32.44
C THR A 190 -23.01 2.99 -31.85
N GLY A 191 -21.99 3.60 -32.48
CA GLY A 191 -20.61 3.59 -32.01
C GLY A 191 -19.60 4.01 -33.09
N PRO A 192 -18.29 3.81 -32.86
CA PRO A 192 -17.73 3.10 -31.70
C PRO A 192 -17.76 3.92 -30.41
N HIS A 193 -17.73 3.21 -29.28
CA HIS A 193 -17.63 3.74 -27.93
C HIS A 193 -16.49 3.05 -27.17
N GLY A 194 -16.11 3.63 -26.03
CA GLY A 194 -15.21 3.02 -25.06
C GLY A 194 -13.75 3.44 -25.18
N SER A 195 -13.08 3.48 -24.02
CA SER A 195 -11.67 3.85 -23.88
C SER A 195 -10.74 2.64 -23.69
N PHE A 196 -11.32 1.45 -23.48
CA PHE A 196 -10.60 0.17 -23.54
C PHE A 196 -10.20 -0.14 -24.98
N PHE A 197 -8.96 0.17 -25.35
CA PHE A 197 -8.42 -0.16 -26.66
C PHE A 197 -6.90 -0.32 -26.63
N LEU A 198 -6.34 -1.11 -27.55
CA LEU A 198 -4.89 -1.32 -27.66
C LEU A 198 -4.15 0.01 -27.89
N ARG A 199 -3.28 0.38 -26.95
CA ARG A 199 -2.38 1.54 -27.06
C ARG A 199 -1.22 1.30 -28.04
N GLU A 200 -0.76 2.36 -28.69
CA GLU A 200 0.43 2.35 -29.54
C GLU A 200 1.71 2.39 -28.68
N SER A 201 2.10 1.23 -28.15
CA SER A 201 3.31 1.02 -27.35
C SER A 201 3.96 -0.31 -27.71
N ASP A 202 5.27 -0.46 -27.51
CA ASP A 202 6.00 -1.74 -27.69
C ASP A 202 6.10 -2.57 -26.41
N ALA A 203 5.44 -2.15 -25.32
CA ALA A 203 5.43 -2.88 -24.06
C ALA A 203 4.85 -4.31 -24.23
N PRO A 204 5.40 -5.31 -23.51
CA PRO A 204 4.78 -6.62 -23.40
C PRO A 204 3.34 -6.54 -22.89
N LEU A 205 2.49 -7.48 -23.29
CA LEU A 205 1.06 -7.47 -22.94
C LEU A 205 0.66 -8.66 -22.08
N LEU A 206 0.02 -8.39 -20.95
CA LEU A 206 -0.79 -9.36 -20.21
C LEU A 206 -2.27 -9.08 -20.48
N LEU A 207 -2.93 -10.00 -21.18
CA LEU A 207 -4.35 -9.92 -21.52
C LEU A 207 -5.14 -10.83 -20.58
N LEU A 208 -6.17 -10.31 -19.93
CA LEU A 208 -7.02 -11.04 -19.00
C LEU A 208 -8.48 -10.92 -19.46
N ALA A 209 -9.16 -12.05 -19.60
CA ALA A 209 -10.54 -12.10 -20.08
C ALA A 209 -11.44 -12.91 -19.14
N GLY A 210 -12.63 -12.40 -18.85
CA GLY A 210 -13.67 -13.10 -18.08
C GLY A 210 -14.94 -13.32 -18.90
N GLY A 211 -15.31 -14.58 -19.16
CA GLY A 211 -16.49 -14.91 -19.98
C GLY A 211 -16.49 -14.22 -21.34
N THR A 212 -17.57 -13.50 -21.68
CA THR A 212 -17.62 -12.74 -22.96
C THR A 212 -16.70 -11.52 -23.01
N GLY A 213 -16.00 -11.19 -21.92
CA GLY A 213 -14.86 -10.26 -21.94
C GLY A 213 -13.70 -10.71 -22.85
N LEU A 214 -13.77 -11.94 -23.38
CA LEU A 214 -12.90 -12.41 -24.45
C LEU A 214 -13.09 -11.64 -25.77
N ALA A 215 -14.27 -11.05 -26.03
CA ALA A 215 -14.56 -10.35 -27.29
C ALA A 215 -13.55 -9.24 -27.62
N PRO A 216 -13.37 -8.18 -26.81
CA PRO A 216 -12.44 -7.11 -27.13
C PRO A 216 -10.99 -7.60 -27.18
N ILE A 217 -10.63 -8.61 -26.39
CA ILE A 217 -9.31 -9.26 -26.43
C ILE A 217 -9.06 -9.95 -27.78
N LEU A 218 -10.06 -10.60 -28.38
CA LEU A 218 -9.94 -11.17 -29.73
C LEU A 218 -9.72 -10.08 -30.79
N SER A 219 -10.38 -8.92 -30.66
CA SER A 219 -10.15 -7.78 -31.55
C SER A 219 -8.70 -7.26 -31.47
N ILE A 220 -8.15 -7.17 -30.25
CA ILE A 220 -6.75 -6.82 -30.00
C ILE A 220 -5.81 -7.84 -30.64
N LEU A 221 -6.01 -9.13 -30.38
CA LEU A 221 -5.15 -10.21 -30.90
C LEU A 221 -5.16 -10.28 -32.43
N ARG A 222 -6.32 -10.10 -33.07
CA ARG A 222 -6.43 -10.02 -34.54
C ARG A 222 -5.64 -8.83 -35.09
N THR A 223 -5.74 -7.67 -34.44
CA THR A 223 -4.98 -6.48 -34.86
C THR A 223 -3.47 -6.69 -34.74
N LEU A 224 -3.01 -7.32 -33.64
CA LEU A 224 -1.59 -7.63 -33.45
C LEU A 224 -1.06 -8.59 -34.52
N ARG A 225 -1.86 -9.59 -34.90
CA ARG A 225 -1.56 -10.50 -36.02
C ARG A 225 -1.44 -9.74 -37.33
N ASP A 226 -2.43 -8.91 -37.67
CA ASP A 226 -2.49 -8.25 -38.98
C ASP A 226 -1.40 -7.18 -39.13
N ARG A 227 -0.96 -6.58 -38.01
CA ARG A 227 0.18 -5.66 -37.95
C ARG A 227 1.55 -6.35 -37.84
N GLY A 228 1.60 -7.68 -37.75
CA GLY A 228 2.86 -8.43 -37.63
C GLY A 228 3.67 -8.11 -36.37
N SER A 229 2.99 -7.82 -35.26
CA SER A 229 3.64 -7.42 -34.00
C SER A 229 4.51 -8.55 -33.43
N THR A 230 5.72 -8.20 -32.97
CA THR A 230 6.67 -9.13 -32.31
C THR A 230 6.71 -8.99 -30.79
N ARG A 231 5.84 -8.16 -30.20
CA ARG A 231 5.77 -7.97 -28.74
C ARG A 231 5.42 -9.29 -28.03
N PRO A 232 6.00 -9.59 -26.86
CA PRO A 232 5.53 -10.70 -26.04
C PRO A 232 4.07 -10.45 -25.59
N VAL A 233 3.23 -11.47 -25.71
CA VAL A 233 1.82 -11.43 -25.30
C VAL A 233 1.48 -12.71 -24.55
N HIS A 234 0.86 -12.58 -23.38
CA HIS A 234 0.29 -13.68 -22.62
C HIS A 234 -1.21 -13.43 -22.37
N LEU A 235 -2.07 -14.42 -22.62
CA LEU A 235 -3.51 -14.37 -22.35
C LEU A 235 -3.90 -15.34 -21.22
N VAL A 236 -4.67 -14.86 -20.24
CA VAL A 236 -5.38 -15.73 -19.29
C VAL A 236 -6.89 -15.55 -19.47
N TYR A 237 -7.59 -16.62 -19.83
CA TYR A 237 -9.04 -16.63 -20.04
C TYR A 237 -9.78 -17.38 -18.92
N GLY A 238 -10.55 -16.69 -18.10
CA GLY A 238 -11.32 -17.27 -17.00
C GLY A 238 -12.82 -17.34 -17.28
N VAL A 239 -13.45 -18.44 -16.90
CA VAL A 239 -14.91 -18.61 -16.97
C VAL A 239 -15.48 -19.30 -15.73
N THR A 240 -16.81 -19.26 -15.56
CA THR A 240 -17.47 -19.84 -14.38
C THR A 240 -17.65 -21.35 -14.52
N THR A 241 -18.22 -21.82 -15.63
CA THR A 241 -18.50 -23.25 -15.89
C THR A 241 -17.93 -23.69 -17.24
N ASP A 242 -17.88 -24.99 -17.50
CA ASP A 242 -17.40 -25.55 -18.78
C ASP A 242 -18.25 -25.06 -19.97
N ASP A 243 -19.54 -24.81 -19.77
CA ASP A 243 -20.46 -24.28 -20.79
C ASP A 243 -20.09 -22.85 -21.24
N ASP A 244 -19.25 -22.14 -20.48
CA ASP A 244 -18.84 -20.77 -20.78
C ASP A 244 -17.54 -20.70 -21.58
N VAL A 245 -16.88 -21.84 -21.76
CA VAL A 245 -15.64 -21.96 -22.53
C VAL A 245 -15.96 -21.87 -24.02
N VAL A 246 -15.64 -20.73 -24.65
CA VAL A 246 -15.86 -20.48 -26.08
C VAL A 246 -14.59 -19.98 -26.76
N GLU A 247 -14.57 -20.04 -28.11
CA GLU A 247 -13.51 -19.46 -28.95
C GLU A 247 -12.07 -19.98 -28.72
N LEU A 248 -11.89 -21.10 -28.00
CA LEU A 248 -10.55 -21.68 -27.76
C LEU A 248 -9.80 -22.03 -29.05
N GLU A 249 -10.51 -22.45 -30.10
CA GLU A 249 -9.87 -22.75 -31.39
C GLU A 249 -9.36 -21.48 -32.08
N THR A 250 -10.13 -20.39 -32.00
CA THR A 250 -9.70 -19.08 -32.49
C THR A 250 -8.45 -18.58 -31.74
N VAL A 251 -8.40 -18.75 -30.42
CA VAL A 251 -7.22 -18.41 -29.62
C VAL A 251 -6.01 -19.26 -30.04
N ARG A 252 -6.19 -20.57 -30.23
CA ARG A 252 -5.14 -21.48 -30.71
C ARG A 252 -4.60 -21.11 -32.08
N GLU A 253 -5.48 -20.74 -33.02
CA GLU A 253 -5.09 -20.28 -34.35
C GLU A 253 -4.30 -18.96 -34.32
N LEU A 254 -4.70 -18.02 -33.46
CA LEU A 254 -4.00 -16.76 -33.26
C LEU A 254 -2.61 -17.00 -32.65
N ALA A 255 -2.52 -17.86 -31.63
CA ALA A 255 -1.26 -18.24 -30.99
C ALA A 255 -0.22 -18.80 -31.99
N GLY A 256 -0.66 -19.64 -32.93
CA GLY A 256 0.20 -20.18 -33.98
C GLY A 256 0.77 -19.13 -34.95
N LYS A 257 0.24 -17.89 -34.94
CA LYS A 257 0.61 -16.82 -35.89
C LYS A 257 1.26 -15.60 -35.24
N THR A 258 1.11 -15.41 -33.92
CA THR A 258 1.55 -14.19 -33.22
C THR A 258 2.60 -14.44 -32.13
N GLY A 259 2.93 -15.69 -31.82
CA GLY A 259 3.81 -16.01 -30.69
C GLY A 259 3.16 -15.82 -29.31
N LEU A 260 1.84 -15.64 -29.27
CA LEU A 260 1.02 -15.56 -28.06
C LEU A 260 1.13 -16.87 -27.25
N THR A 261 1.41 -16.74 -25.96
CA THR A 261 1.19 -17.81 -24.97
C THR A 261 -0.16 -17.60 -24.30
N TRP A 262 -0.84 -18.67 -23.89
CA TRP A 262 -2.16 -18.53 -23.29
C TRP A 262 -2.53 -19.69 -22.38
N ASP A 263 -3.32 -19.38 -21.37
CA ASP A 263 -3.95 -20.30 -20.44
C ASP A 263 -5.44 -19.98 -20.31
N TYR A 264 -6.24 -20.97 -19.89
CA TYR A 264 -7.62 -20.74 -19.49
C TYR A 264 -7.94 -21.47 -18.19
N CYS A 265 -8.88 -20.96 -17.41
CA CYS A 265 -9.36 -21.59 -16.19
C CYS A 265 -10.88 -21.57 -16.05
N VAL A 266 -11.39 -22.56 -15.30
CA VAL A 266 -12.81 -22.69 -14.97
C VAL A 266 -12.96 -22.71 -13.46
N ALA A 267 -13.86 -21.87 -12.92
CA ALA A 267 -14.06 -21.73 -11.47
C ALA A 267 -14.81 -22.92 -10.84
N ASP A 268 -15.72 -23.56 -11.59
CA ASP A 268 -16.52 -24.68 -11.11
C ASP A 268 -15.65 -25.86 -10.64
N PRO A 269 -15.79 -26.32 -9.37
CA PRO A 269 -15.08 -27.49 -8.87
C PRO A 269 -15.34 -28.81 -9.61
N ALA A 270 -16.42 -28.89 -10.39
CA ALA A 270 -16.74 -30.04 -11.21
C ALA A 270 -16.09 -30.03 -12.60
N THR A 271 -15.33 -28.98 -12.95
CA THR A 271 -14.72 -28.82 -14.28
C THR A 271 -13.74 -29.94 -14.63
N SER A 272 -13.62 -30.20 -15.93
CA SER A 272 -12.55 -31.03 -16.50
C SER A 272 -11.41 -30.22 -17.13
N ALA A 273 -11.45 -28.89 -17.00
CA ALA A 273 -10.44 -28.00 -17.57
C ALA A 273 -9.05 -28.21 -16.93
N PRO A 274 -7.96 -27.99 -17.68
CA PRO A 274 -6.59 -28.15 -17.18
C PRO A 274 -6.27 -27.29 -15.96
N ASN A 275 -6.82 -26.07 -15.91
CA ASN A 275 -6.65 -25.17 -14.77
C ASN A 275 -8.02 -24.90 -14.12
N GLN A 276 -8.13 -25.22 -12.84
CA GLN A 276 -9.29 -24.91 -12.02
C GLN A 276 -9.05 -23.63 -11.21
N GLY A 277 -10.06 -22.78 -11.07
CA GLY A 277 -10.03 -21.57 -10.25
C GLY A 277 -10.13 -20.28 -11.07
N TYR A 278 -9.41 -19.25 -10.63
CA TYR A 278 -9.52 -17.88 -11.14
C TYR A 278 -8.24 -17.42 -11.83
N VAL A 279 -8.36 -16.40 -12.69
CA VAL A 279 -7.23 -15.89 -13.50
C VAL A 279 -6.03 -15.42 -12.68
N THR A 280 -6.26 -14.96 -11.43
CA THR A 280 -5.22 -14.49 -10.50
C THR A 280 -4.21 -15.58 -10.11
N ALA A 281 -4.55 -16.85 -10.32
CA ALA A 281 -3.63 -17.97 -10.07
C ALA A 281 -2.68 -18.24 -11.26
N LEU A 282 -2.94 -17.69 -12.44
CA LEU A 282 -2.28 -18.09 -13.68
C LEU A 282 -1.36 -17.03 -14.29
N PHE A 283 -1.23 -15.85 -13.66
CA PHE A 283 -0.20 -14.88 -14.03
C PHE A 283 0.75 -14.58 -12.86
N GLY A 284 1.91 -14.01 -13.18
CA GLY A 284 2.99 -13.74 -12.24
C GLY A 284 3.96 -12.69 -12.76
N ARG A 285 5.08 -12.48 -12.05
CA ARG A 285 6.10 -11.47 -12.39
C ARG A 285 6.62 -11.59 -13.82
N ASP A 286 6.88 -12.82 -14.26
CA ASP A 286 7.44 -13.11 -15.58
C ASP A 286 6.53 -12.62 -16.71
N HIS A 287 5.21 -12.76 -16.54
CA HIS A 287 4.22 -12.30 -17.53
C HIS A 287 4.10 -10.77 -17.61
N LEU A 288 4.52 -10.06 -16.55
CA LEU A 288 4.61 -8.60 -16.51
C LEU A 288 6.02 -8.09 -16.83
N HIS A 289 6.97 -8.98 -17.14
CA HIS A 289 8.35 -8.62 -17.45
C HIS A 289 8.94 -7.65 -16.42
N ASP A 290 8.83 -8.01 -15.14
CA ASP A 290 9.29 -7.22 -13.99
C ASP A 290 8.75 -5.77 -13.94
N GLY A 291 7.49 -5.59 -14.36
CA GLY A 291 6.78 -4.30 -14.31
C GLY A 291 6.90 -3.47 -15.59
N SER A 292 7.52 -4.00 -16.65
CA SER A 292 7.56 -3.32 -17.96
C SER A 292 6.35 -3.62 -18.85
N GLY A 293 5.56 -4.66 -18.54
CA GLY A 293 4.36 -5.04 -19.28
C GLY A 293 3.11 -4.22 -18.92
N ALA A 294 2.21 -4.07 -19.89
CA ALA A 294 0.90 -3.46 -19.71
C ALA A 294 -0.20 -4.53 -19.58
N VAL A 295 -1.20 -4.27 -18.73
CA VAL A 295 -2.33 -5.17 -18.46
C VAL A 295 -3.58 -4.65 -19.14
N TYR A 296 -4.27 -5.54 -19.85
CA TYR A 296 -5.59 -5.29 -20.44
C TYR A 296 -6.56 -6.33 -19.90
N LEU A 297 -7.56 -5.89 -19.15
CA LEU A 297 -8.50 -6.75 -18.44
C LEU A 297 -9.94 -6.45 -18.82
N CYS A 298 -10.66 -7.43 -19.34
CA CYS A 298 -12.09 -7.28 -19.66
C CYS A 298 -12.90 -8.42 -19.05
N GLY A 299 -13.91 -8.10 -18.24
CA GLY A 299 -14.72 -9.12 -17.57
C GLY A 299 -15.72 -8.58 -16.53
N PRO A 300 -16.28 -9.46 -15.68
CA PRO A 300 -17.19 -9.05 -14.62
C PRO A 300 -16.51 -8.14 -13.57
N PRO A 301 -17.23 -7.19 -12.94
CA PRO A 301 -16.67 -6.28 -11.93
C PRO A 301 -15.85 -6.98 -10.83
N ALA A 302 -16.35 -8.08 -10.29
CA ALA A 302 -15.65 -8.84 -9.24
C ALA A 302 -14.29 -9.38 -9.69
N MET A 303 -14.13 -9.74 -10.96
CA MET A 303 -12.85 -10.17 -11.52
C MET A 303 -11.88 -9.00 -11.64
N VAL A 304 -12.38 -7.83 -12.07
CA VAL A 304 -11.57 -6.61 -12.18
C VAL A 304 -10.99 -6.23 -10.83
N GLU A 305 -11.84 -6.18 -9.80
CA GLU A 305 -11.41 -5.85 -8.45
C GLU A 305 -10.46 -6.91 -7.86
N ALA A 306 -10.71 -8.20 -8.11
CA ALA A 306 -9.83 -9.27 -7.64
C ALA A 306 -8.42 -9.20 -8.27
N VAL A 307 -8.32 -8.93 -9.58
CA VAL A 307 -7.01 -8.76 -10.24
C VAL A 307 -6.32 -7.51 -9.74
N ARG A 308 -7.06 -6.40 -9.56
CA ARG A 308 -6.50 -5.16 -9.00
C ARG A 308 -5.96 -5.37 -7.59
N GLY A 309 -6.72 -6.04 -6.73
CA GLY A 309 -6.29 -6.44 -5.39
C GLY A 309 -5.04 -7.31 -5.42
N ASP A 310 -5.02 -8.34 -6.26
CA ASP A 310 -3.89 -9.26 -6.40
C ASP A 310 -2.61 -8.56 -6.89
N LEU A 311 -2.71 -7.66 -7.87
CA LEU A 311 -1.57 -6.85 -8.32
C LEU A 311 -1.02 -5.96 -7.19
N ARG A 312 -1.91 -5.35 -6.40
CA ARG A 312 -1.52 -4.51 -5.24
C ARG A 312 -0.88 -5.33 -4.12
N GLU A 313 -1.44 -6.50 -3.81
CA GLU A 313 -0.94 -7.42 -2.78
C GLU A 313 0.42 -8.02 -3.16
N ARG A 314 0.62 -8.36 -4.44
CA ARG A 314 1.88 -8.92 -4.97
C ARG A 314 2.91 -7.86 -5.34
N GLU A 315 2.58 -6.58 -5.17
CA GLU A 315 3.42 -5.43 -5.52
C GLU A 315 3.87 -5.49 -6.98
N LEU A 316 2.91 -5.73 -7.87
CA LEU A 316 3.10 -5.77 -9.31
C LEU A 316 2.57 -4.48 -9.93
N ALA A 317 3.47 -3.60 -10.35
CA ALA A 317 3.13 -2.35 -11.01
C ALA A 317 3.31 -2.49 -12.53
N PRO A 318 2.24 -2.68 -13.32
CA PRO A 318 2.33 -2.67 -14.78
C PRO A 318 2.56 -1.23 -15.31
N THR A 319 3.07 -1.10 -16.54
CA THR A 319 3.23 0.21 -17.20
C THR A 319 1.89 0.87 -17.58
N GLY A 320 0.80 0.11 -17.52
CA GLY A 320 -0.57 0.58 -17.65
C GLY A 320 -1.54 -0.55 -17.31
N PHE A 321 -2.65 -0.22 -16.67
CA PHE A 321 -3.71 -1.13 -16.31
C PHE A 321 -5.03 -0.62 -16.91
N TYR A 322 -5.43 -1.22 -18.04
CA TYR A 322 -6.60 -0.84 -18.80
C TYR A 322 -7.71 -1.86 -18.53
N TYR A 323 -8.92 -1.41 -18.19
CA TYR A 323 -10.00 -2.35 -17.88
C TYR A 323 -11.38 -1.96 -18.42
N GLU A 324 -12.19 -2.98 -18.65
CA GLU A 324 -13.60 -2.88 -19.04
C GLU A 324 -14.44 -3.82 -18.18
N LYS A 325 -15.49 -3.29 -17.53
CA LYS A 325 -16.39 -4.02 -16.64
C LYS A 325 -17.76 -4.23 -17.31
N PHE A 326 -18.20 -5.48 -17.37
CA PHE A 326 -19.56 -5.84 -17.78
C PHE A 326 -20.41 -6.27 -16.59
N ALA A 327 -21.37 -5.45 -16.13
CA ALA A 327 -22.38 -5.94 -15.21
C ALA A 327 -23.52 -6.63 -15.99
N LEU A 328 -23.96 -7.77 -15.47
CA LEU A 328 -25.24 -8.34 -15.89
C LEU A 328 -26.35 -7.42 -15.37
N ALA A 329 -27.28 -7.00 -16.22
CA ALA A 329 -28.40 -6.15 -15.81
C ALA A 329 -29.14 -6.78 -14.63
N ALA A 330 -29.32 -6.02 -13.55
CA ALA A 330 -29.96 -6.51 -12.33
C ALA A 330 -31.38 -7.01 -12.62
N VAL A 331 -31.74 -8.15 -12.02
CA VAL A 331 -33.12 -8.61 -11.94
C VAL A 331 -33.89 -7.59 -11.08
N PRO A 332 -35.07 -7.09 -11.49
CA PRO A 332 -35.86 -6.22 -10.64
C PRO A 332 -36.24 -6.95 -9.35
N ASP A 333 -36.02 -6.32 -8.20
CA ASP A 333 -36.44 -6.84 -6.90
C ASP A 333 -37.94 -7.17 -6.92
N GLY A 334 -38.27 -8.47 -6.86
CA GLY A 334 -39.65 -8.92 -6.87
C GLY A 334 -39.89 -10.30 -7.48
N ALA A 335 -39.12 -11.33 -7.11
CA ALA A 335 -39.51 -12.72 -7.32
C ALA A 335 -39.19 -13.56 -6.06
N PRO A 336 -40.16 -14.32 -5.50
CA PRO A 336 -39.94 -15.05 -4.26
C PRO A 336 -38.99 -16.22 -4.48
N ALA A 337 -37.96 -16.32 -3.63
CA ALA A 337 -37.12 -17.50 -3.53
C ALA A 337 -37.99 -18.71 -3.12
N ALA A 338 -38.19 -19.64 -4.05
CA ALA A 338 -38.87 -20.89 -3.79
C ALA A 338 -37.90 -21.91 -3.17
N GLY A 339 -38.22 -22.39 -1.96
CA GLY A 339 -37.72 -23.68 -1.48
C GLY A 339 -37.08 -23.70 -0.08
N ALA A 340 -37.88 -23.56 0.98
CA ALA A 340 -37.61 -24.24 2.25
C ALA A 340 -38.93 -24.66 2.89
N ALA A 341 -38.96 -25.92 3.33
CA ALA A 341 -40.17 -26.70 3.55
C ALA A 341 -40.98 -26.31 4.80
N VAL A 342 -42.29 -26.55 4.66
CA VAL A 342 -43.36 -26.43 5.65
C VAL A 342 -43.22 -27.50 6.74
N THR A 343 -43.32 -27.08 8.01
CA THR A 343 -43.93 -27.88 9.08
C THR A 343 -44.95 -27.00 9.84
N GLY A 344 -46.18 -27.50 9.92
CA GLY A 344 -47.35 -26.80 10.46
C GLY A 344 -47.54 -26.94 11.99
N PRO A 345 -48.76 -26.74 12.52
CA PRO A 345 -49.04 -25.57 13.36
C PRO A 345 -49.60 -25.86 14.77
N ASP A 346 -49.78 -24.75 15.52
CA ASP A 346 -50.78 -24.46 16.58
C ASP A 346 -50.40 -24.71 18.08
N PRO A 347 -51.05 -24.06 19.08
CA PRO A 347 -51.50 -22.65 19.23
C PRO A 347 -51.34 -22.05 20.66
N ALA A 348 -51.82 -20.81 20.82
CA ALA A 348 -52.35 -20.08 22.01
C ALA A 348 -51.44 -18.95 22.53
N ALA A 349 -51.77 -17.65 22.37
CA ALA A 349 -52.89 -16.85 22.94
C ALA A 349 -52.79 -16.79 24.49
N ASP A 350 -52.61 -15.64 25.15
CA ASP A 350 -53.44 -14.43 25.21
C ASP A 350 -52.57 -13.16 25.43
N ALA A 351 -52.74 -12.03 24.73
CA ALA A 351 -53.76 -10.96 24.88
C ALA A 351 -53.69 -10.26 26.26
N VAL A 352 -53.57 -8.93 26.45
CA VAL A 352 -54.36 -7.76 25.96
C VAL A 352 -53.59 -6.49 26.41
N ALA A 353 -53.15 -5.56 25.53
CA ALA A 353 -53.80 -4.32 25.05
C ALA A 353 -54.35 -3.36 26.16
N THR A 354 -53.80 -2.15 26.37
CA THR A 354 -54.26 -0.82 25.86
C THR A 354 -54.28 0.15 27.05
N THR A 355 -53.73 1.37 27.03
CA THR A 355 -54.30 2.63 26.51
C THR A 355 -53.31 3.75 26.92
N THR A 356 -52.76 4.55 26.02
CA THR A 356 -53.12 5.96 25.73
C THR A 356 -53.57 6.80 26.94
N ASP A 357 -52.84 7.87 27.30
CA ASP A 357 -53.13 9.24 26.80
C ASP A 357 -52.32 10.34 27.55
N ARG A 358 -51.98 11.38 26.79
CA ARG A 358 -51.79 12.82 27.13
C ARG A 358 -50.77 13.36 28.17
N SER A 359 -49.87 14.18 27.62
CA SER A 359 -49.18 15.36 28.22
C SER A 359 -50.16 16.49 28.61
N PRO A 360 -49.75 17.74 29.01
CA PRO A 360 -48.42 18.32 29.28
C PRO A 360 -48.33 19.28 30.51
N ALA A 361 -47.14 19.90 30.68
CA ALA A 361 -46.88 21.28 31.18
C ALA A 361 -47.09 21.59 32.68
N THR A 362 -46.40 22.49 33.40
CA THR A 362 -45.14 23.27 33.39
C THR A 362 -45.10 23.98 34.79
N GLU A 363 -43.96 24.55 35.21
CA GLU A 363 -43.72 25.59 36.28
C GLU A 363 -42.75 25.11 37.38
N SER A 364 -41.45 25.50 37.36
CA SER A 364 -40.79 26.75 37.82
C SER A 364 -40.76 26.92 39.36
N ALA A 365 -39.58 26.73 39.99
CA ALA A 365 -38.75 27.78 40.65
C ALA A 365 -39.26 28.18 42.07
N THR A 366 -38.49 28.36 43.16
CA THR A 366 -37.08 28.67 43.43
C THR A 366 -36.87 28.71 44.97
N GLU A 367 -35.64 28.43 45.47
CA GLU A 367 -34.85 29.11 46.56
C GLU A 367 -35.42 29.28 48.00
N SER A 368 -34.67 29.42 49.11
CA SER A 368 -33.24 29.38 49.52
C SER A 368 -33.12 29.69 51.05
N ALA A 369 -31.92 29.47 51.62
CA ALA A 369 -31.31 30.03 52.85
C ALA A 369 -31.58 29.31 54.20
N THR A 370 -30.62 29.09 55.12
CA THR A 370 -29.56 30.00 55.65
C THR A 370 -28.47 29.24 56.47
N ALA A 371 -27.32 29.89 56.75
CA ALA A 371 -25.99 29.43 57.26
C ALA A 371 -25.80 29.42 58.82
N PRO A 372 -24.61 29.61 59.49
CA PRO A 372 -23.16 29.26 59.26
C PRO A 372 -22.36 28.72 60.53
N GLY A 373 -21.09 28.26 60.38
CA GLY A 373 -19.93 28.59 61.29
C GLY A 373 -19.15 27.52 62.13
N THR A 374 -17.80 27.44 61.88
CA THR A 374 -16.59 27.25 62.76
C THR A 374 -16.27 25.98 63.60
N GLU A 375 -15.02 25.43 63.49
CA GLU A 375 -13.96 25.36 64.55
C GLU A 375 -12.67 24.59 64.13
N ALA A 376 -11.56 24.74 64.89
CA ALA A 376 -10.15 24.48 64.52
C ALA A 376 -9.36 23.47 65.43
N ALA A 377 -8.36 22.80 64.82
CA ALA A 377 -7.01 22.30 65.23
C ALA A 377 -6.62 21.67 66.60
N ALA A 378 -5.71 20.65 66.56
CA ALA A 378 -4.78 20.18 67.62
C ALA A 378 -3.53 19.41 67.04
N PRO A 379 -2.40 19.23 67.77
CA PRO A 379 -0.99 19.36 67.27
C PRO A 379 -0.16 18.04 67.08
N PRO A 380 1.15 18.08 66.66
CA PRO A 380 1.91 16.93 66.11
C PRO A 380 2.84 16.21 67.13
N GLN A 381 3.40 15.06 66.75
CA GLN A 381 4.37 14.26 67.53
C GLN A 381 5.54 13.74 66.65
N PRO A 382 6.75 13.45 67.23
CA PRO A 382 8.05 13.70 66.60
C PRO A 382 8.73 12.50 65.92
N VAL A 383 9.70 12.82 65.05
CA VAL A 383 10.56 11.91 64.27
C VAL A 383 11.91 11.69 65.00
N PRO A 384 12.50 10.48 65.02
CA PRO A 384 13.87 10.29 65.48
C PRO A 384 14.89 10.70 64.41
N SER A 385 15.89 11.47 64.83
CA SER A 385 17.08 11.84 64.07
C SER A 385 18.32 11.27 64.76
N ALA A 386 19.08 10.39 64.10
CA ALA A 386 20.54 10.25 64.24
C ALA A 386 21.05 9.12 63.34
N ALA A 387 22.25 9.32 62.81
CA ALA A 387 22.88 8.54 61.76
C ALA A 387 23.81 7.40 62.26
N ASP A 388 23.59 6.85 63.46
CA ASP A 388 24.53 5.90 64.08
C ASP A 388 24.02 4.45 64.26
N ASP A 389 22.80 4.10 63.84
CA ASP A 389 22.27 2.72 63.91
C ASP A 389 22.26 1.99 62.54
N LEU A 390 22.94 2.53 61.53
CA LEU A 390 22.97 1.98 60.16
C LEU A 390 24.14 1.01 59.88
N LEU A 391 24.84 0.50 60.91
CA LEU A 391 26.03 -0.33 60.71
C LEU A 391 26.12 -1.66 61.50
N THR A 392 25.04 -2.15 62.11
CA THR A 392 25.07 -3.48 62.75
C THR A 392 23.74 -4.21 62.68
N LEU A 393 23.30 -4.61 61.48
CA LEU A 393 22.34 -5.73 61.33
C LEU A 393 22.67 -6.54 60.06
N ASP A 394 23.10 -7.77 60.30
CA ASP A 394 23.36 -8.81 59.31
C ASP A 394 22.06 -9.16 58.54
N GLY A 395 22.19 -9.46 57.25
CA GLY A 395 21.12 -9.46 56.25
C GLY A 395 20.04 -10.55 56.36
N ARG A 396 19.41 -10.73 57.52
CA ARG A 396 18.29 -11.65 57.74
C ARG A 396 17.38 -11.20 58.89
N GLU A 397 16.68 -10.07 58.77
CA GLU A 397 15.42 -9.83 59.51
C GLU A 397 14.79 -8.48 59.09
N GLY A 398 13.61 -8.54 58.46
CA GLY A 398 12.90 -7.33 58.03
C GLY A 398 11.75 -7.58 57.06
N ARG A 399 10.84 -8.53 57.36
CA ARG A 399 9.57 -8.68 56.61
C ARG A 399 8.42 -9.12 57.53
N ALA A 400 7.80 -8.16 58.22
CA ALA A 400 6.45 -8.29 58.75
C ALA A 400 5.73 -6.94 58.66
N VAL A 401 4.56 -6.93 58.04
CA VAL A 401 3.54 -5.89 58.26
C VAL A 401 2.45 -6.56 59.08
N LEU A 402 2.19 -6.05 60.28
CA LEU A 402 1.16 -6.57 61.21
C LEU A 402 1.35 -8.05 61.63
N GLY A 403 2.59 -8.46 61.95
CA GLY A 403 2.85 -9.70 62.70
C GLY A 403 2.66 -11.02 61.93
N ARG A 404 2.63 -11.02 60.59
CA ARG A 404 2.64 -12.25 59.79
C ARG A 404 3.75 -12.25 58.72
N PRO A 405 4.54 -13.34 58.58
CA PRO A 405 5.57 -13.46 57.55
C PRO A 405 4.98 -13.79 56.16
N LEU A 406 5.51 -13.13 55.13
CA LEU A 406 5.24 -13.41 53.71
C LEU A 406 6.16 -14.55 53.23
N THR A 407 5.60 -15.75 53.07
CA THR A 407 6.15 -16.97 52.42
C THR A 407 7.23 -17.81 53.14
N ARG A 408 7.12 -19.15 53.03
CA ARG A 408 8.12 -20.17 53.47
C ARG A 408 9.14 -20.41 52.35
N PHE A 409 10.43 -20.26 52.65
CA PHE A 409 11.53 -20.72 51.78
C PHE A 409 11.72 -22.24 51.91
N VAL A 410 11.92 -22.93 50.79
CA VAL A 410 12.46 -24.29 50.70
C VAL A 410 13.82 -24.17 50.01
N GLU A 411 14.89 -24.69 50.64
CA GLU A 411 16.23 -24.73 50.06
C GLU A 411 16.32 -25.73 48.89
N PRO A 412 17.05 -25.44 47.79
CA PRO A 412 17.25 -26.42 46.74
C PRO A 412 18.37 -27.42 47.10
N GLU A 413 18.07 -28.72 47.04
CA GLU A 413 19.09 -29.78 47.03
C GLU A 413 19.83 -29.84 45.67
N PRO A 414 21.11 -30.27 45.64
CA PRO A 414 21.91 -30.32 44.42
C PRO A 414 21.47 -31.45 43.47
N LEU A 415 21.33 -31.13 42.18
CA LEU A 415 21.03 -32.09 41.12
C LEU A 415 22.21 -33.05 40.90
N HIS A 416 21.99 -34.35 41.14
CA HIS A 416 22.88 -35.43 40.71
C HIS A 416 22.67 -35.74 39.22
N THR A 417 23.73 -35.61 38.41
CA THR A 417 23.81 -36.13 37.03
C THR A 417 24.39 -37.55 37.00
N PRO A 418 23.70 -38.57 36.47
CA PRO A 418 24.32 -39.82 36.06
C PRO A 418 24.76 -39.76 34.58
N PRO A 419 25.80 -40.52 34.17
CA PRO A 419 26.53 -40.30 32.93
C PRO A 419 25.87 -40.92 31.69
N LEU A 420 26.08 -40.26 30.55
CA LEU A 420 25.86 -40.77 29.19
C LEU A 420 26.74 -41.99 28.91
N ALA A 421 26.14 -43.09 28.46
CA ALA A 421 26.84 -44.19 27.81
C ALA A 421 26.27 -44.40 26.40
N ALA A 422 27.17 -44.34 25.43
CA ALA A 422 26.95 -44.48 24.01
C ALA A 422 26.72 -45.93 23.59
N THR A 423 25.87 -46.14 22.59
CA THR A 423 26.19 -46.94 21.38
C THR A 423 25.11 -46.71 20.32
N ALA A 424 25.49 -46.07 19.22
CA ALA A 424 24.77 -46.17 17.96
C ALA A 424 25.27 -47.40 17.19
N THR A 425 24.41 -48.06 16.41
CA THR A 425 24.65 -48.25 14.96
C THR A 425 23.40 -48.78 14.25
N PRO A 426 23.26 -48.49 12.94
CA PRO A 426 21.99 -48.39 12.23
C PRO A 426 21.69 -49.63 11.36
N GLN A 427 20.42 -49.92 11.08
CA GLN A 427 20.04 -50.58 9.84
C GLN A 427 18.55 -50.46 9.53
N ASP A 428 18.32 -50.07 8.27
CA ASP A 428 17.18 -50.31 7.39
C ASP A 428 15.83 -49.65 7.74
N GLY A 429 15.42 -48.75 6.83
CA GLY A 429 14.17 -48.01 6.93
C GLY A 429 12.94 -48.90 6.74
N LEU A 430 11.81 -48.35 7.19
CA LEU A 430 10.48 -48.44 6.60
C LEU A 430 9.53 -47.61 7.50
N ASP A 431 8.69 -46.84 6.81
CA ASP A 431 7.48 -46.11 7.23
C ASP A 431 6.85 -46.50 8.59
N ASP A 432 6.72 -45.53 9.50
CA ASP A 432 5.43 -45.17 10.14
C ASP A 432 5.60 -44.06 11.21
N ALA A 433 4.90 -42.95 11.00
CA ALA A 433 4.86 -41.79 11.90
C ALA A 433 3.88 -42.00 13.09
N ALA A 434 4.07 -43.08 13.85
CA ALA A 434 3.17 -43.45 14.96
C ALA A 434 3.85 -43.98 16.23
N ALA A 435 5.13 -43.66 16.47
CA ALA A 435 5.90 -44.18 17.60
C ALA A 435 6.57 -43.12 18.50
N LEU A 436 5.87 -42.02 18.83
CA LEU A 436 6.33 -41.02 19.81
C LEU A 436 5.22 -40.50 20.75
N LEU A 437 4.26 -41.36 21.10
CA LEU A 437 3.31 -41.13 22.19
C LEU A 437 3.54 -42.14 23.32
N VAL A 438 4.52 -41.85 24.17
CA VAL A 438 4.53 -42.40 25.54
C VAL A 438 3.84 -41.36 26.42
N ALA A 439 2.59 -41.65 26.79
CA ALA A 439 1.82 -40.85 27.73
C ALA A 439 2.38 -41.03 29.16
N PRO A 440 2.69 -39.95 29.91
CA PRO A 440 2.93 -40.06 31.34
C PRO A 440 1.59 -39.95 32.09
N GLU A 441 0.97 -41.08 32.36
CA GLU A 441 0.10 -41.21 33.53
C GLU A 441 0.97 -41.07 34.79
N GLY A 442 0.72 -40.08 35.64
CA GLY A 442 1.22 -40.12 37.02
C GLY A 442 1.88 -38.87 37.63
N ALA A 443 1.74 -37.66 37.08
CA ALA A 443 2.21 -36.44 37.74
C ALA A 443 1.06 -35.50 38.12
N ARG A 444 0.31 -35.85 39.17
CA ARG A 444 -0.68 -34.93 39.79
C ARG A 444 -0.58 -34.99 41.32
N GLY A 445 0.25 -34.12 41.90
CA GLY A 445 0.24 -33.79 43.32
C GLY A 445 1.62 -33.53 43.94
N ILE A 446 1.72 -32.49 44.77
CA ILE A 446 2.78 -32.31 45.76
C ILE A 446 2.20 -32.77 47.10
N GLN A 447 2.88 -33.67 47.80
CA GLN A 447 2.50 -34.17 49.14
C GLN A 447 1.05 -34.70 49.23
N SER A 448 0.68 -35.60 48.32
CA SER A 448 -0.47 -36.50 48.49
C SER A 448 -1.86 -35.83 48.57
N MET A 449 -1.99 -34.56 48.16
CA MET A 449 -3.30 -33.89 48.04
C MET A 449 -3.69 -33.69 46.56
N PRO A 450 -4.84 -34.25 46.10
CA PRO A 450 -5.34 -34.01 44.75
C PRO A 450 -6.00 -32.63 44.64
N VAL A 451 -5.61 -31.83 43.64
CA VAL A 451 -6.00 -30.42 43.50
C VAL A 451 -7.23 -30.18 42.60
N LEU A 452 -7.70 -31.14 41.80
CA LEU A 452 -8.92 -30.96 40.97
C LEU A 452 -9.67 -32.29 40.74
N PRO A 453 -11.02 -32.31 40.71
CA PRO A 453 -11.79 -33.49 40.34
C PRO A 453 -11.69 -33.76 38.82
N PRO A 454 -11.86 -35.03 38.38
CA PRO A 454 -11.82 -35.37 36.95
C PRO A 454 -13.06 -34.78 36.25
N HIS A 455 -12.83 -33.86 35.32
CA HIS A 455 -13.81 -33.51 34.30
C HIS A 455 -13.48 -34.28 33.03
N ASP A 456 -14.48 -34.91 32.44
CA ASP A 456 -14.42 -35.44 31.07
C ASP A 456 -14.15 -34.28 30.12
N LEU A 457 -12.94 -34.25 29.56
CA LEU A 457 -12.62 -33.37 28.45
C LEU A 457 -13.28 -33.95 27.20
N ALA A 458 -14.45 -33.42 26.85
CA ALA A 458 -14.94 -33.55 25.48
C ALA A 458 -13.92 -32.89 24.54
N PRO A 459 -13.61 -33.48 23.38
CA PRO A 459 -12.65 -32.92 22.44
C PRO A 459 -13.08 -31.49 22.04
N LEU A 460 -12.17 -30.53 22.25
CA LEU A 460 -12.29 -29.18 21.70
C LEU A 460 -12.20 -29.29 20.18
N ALA A 461 -13.37 -29.36 19.54
CA ALA A 461 -13.64 -29.21 18.11
C ALA A 461 -12.77 -30.04 17.13
N ALA A 462 -13.44 -30.87 16.31
CA ALA A 462 -12.87 -31.32 15.04
C ALA A 462 -12.42 -30.10 14.21
N PRO A 463 -11.35 -30.22 13.39
CA PRO A 463 -10.86 -29.09 12.60
C PRO A 463 -12.00 -28.57 11.71
N LEU A 464 -12.52 -27.40 12.07
CA LEU A 464 -13.30 -26.59 11.15
C LEU A 464 -12.31 -26.17 10.06
N ALA A 465 -12.37 -26.85 8.92
CA ALA A 465 -11.93 -26.24 7.68
C ALA A 465 -12.67 -24.91 7.59
N ALA A 466 -11.95 -23.81 7.78
CA ALA A 466 -12.53 -22.49 7.66
C ALA A 466 -13.12 -22.38 6.25
N PRO A 467 -14.43 -22.13 6.08
CA PRO A 467 -14.91 -21.65 4.81
C PRO A 467 -14.16 -20.35 4.53
N VAL A 468 -13.53 -20.26 3.36
CA VAL A 468 -13.06 -18.99 2.82
C VAL A 468 -14.26 -18.05 2.86
N PRO A 469 -14.21 -16.94 3.62
CA PRO A 469 -15.32 -16.01 3.65
C PRO A 469 -15.54 -15.52 2.22
N ALA A 470 -16.79 -15.60 1.75
CA ALA A 470 -17.16 -14.86 0.56
C ALA A 470 -16.80 -13.38 0.81
N PRO A 471 -16.23 -12.68 -0.19
CA PRO A 471 -15.94 -11.26 -0.04
C PRO A 471 -17.22 -10.54 0.39
N ASP A 472 -17.09 -9.64 1.37
CA ASP A 472 -18.20 -8.76 1.74
C ASP A 472 -18.74 -8.06 0.49
N PRO A 473 -20.07 -7.89 0.37
CA PRO A 473 -20.64 -7.13 -0.73
C PRO A 473 -19.99 -5.75 -0.70
N ALA A 474 -19.32 -5.40 -1.80
CA ALA A 474 -18.67 -4.11 -1.97
C ALA A 474 -19.64 -2.97 -1.58
N PRO A 475 -19.14 -1.87 -0.98
CA PRO A 475 -19.94 -0.66 -0.86
C PRO A 475 -20.50 -0.36 -2.25
N THR A 476 -21.81 -0.16 -2.32
CA THR A 476 -22.54 0.11 -3.55
C THR A 476 -22.10 1.47 -4.11
N GLY A 477 -20.94 1.46 -4.77
CA GLY A 477 -20.56 2.47 -5.74
C GLY A 477 -21.72 2.62 -6.69
N THR A 478 -22.15 3.85 -6.91
CA THR A 478 -23.32 4.19 -7.71
C THR A 478 -23.04 3.82 -9.17
N VAL A 479 -23.34 2.57 -9.52
CA VAL A 479 -23.38 2.09 -10.90
C VAL A 479 -24.41 2.93 -11.65
N ALA A 480 -24.02 3.51 -12.79
CA ALA A 480 -24.97 4.15 -13.69
C ALA A 480 -26.08 3.15 -14.07
N GLY A 481 -27.29 3.63 -14.32
CA GLY A 481 -28.50 2.80 -14.47
C GLY A 481 -28.48 1.73 -15.57
N ASP A 482 -27.41 1.61 -16.35
CA ASP A 482 -27.18 0.64 -17.42
C ASP A 482 -26.13 -0.45 -17.10
N GLY A 483 -25.43 -0.40 -15.96
CA GLY A 483 -24.55 -1.49 -15.51
C GLY A 483 -23.19 -1.58 -16.20
N TYR A 484 -22.70 -0.49 -16.81
CA TYR A 484 -21.48 -0.50 -17.62
C TYR A 484 -20.44 0.49 -17.09
N GLU A 485 -19.18 0.05 -16.93
CA GLU A 485 -18.07 0.87 -16.40
C GLU A 485 -16.76 0.56 -17.15
N ILE A 486 -16.05 1.59 -17.61
CA ILE A 486 -14.72 1.50 -18.20
C ILE A 486 -13.78 2.39 -17.40
N GLY A 487 -12.55 1.95 -17.16
CA GLY A 487 -11.54 2.81 -16.56
C GLY A 487 -10.11 2.46 -16.97
N GLU A 488 -9.22 3.38 -16.65
CA GLU A 488 -7.79 3.32 -16.97
C GLU A 488 -7.00 3.76 -15.75
N GLU A 489 -6.08 2.92 -15.32
CA GLU A 489 -5.08 3.23 -14.31
C GLU A 489 -3.74 3.26 -15.02
N HIS A 490 -3.19 4.46 -15.20
CA HIS A 490 -1.78 4.59 -15.46
C HIS A 490 -1.07 4.44 -14.11
N PRO A 491 0.04 3.67 -14.03
CA PRO A 491 0.92 3.86 -12.88
C PRO A 491 1.26 5.35 -12.82
N ASP A 492 1.45 5.88 -11.62
CA ASP A 492 2.10 7.17 -11.45
C ASP A 492 3.29 7.20 -12.41
N ILE A 493 3.36 8.20 -13.30
CA ILE A 493 4.62 8.46 -13.98
C ILE A 493 5.56 8.78 -12.83
N HIS A 494 6.34 7.78 -12.39
CA HIS A 494 7.26 7.99 -11.30
C HIS A 494 8.07 9.21 -11.70
N SER A 495 8.06 10.25 -10.85
CA SER A 495 8.76 11.50 -11.15
C SER A 495 10.20 11.25 -11.62
N SER A 496 10.80 10.15 -11.17
CA SER A 496 12.06 9.60 -11.68
C SER A 496 12.07 9.30 -13.18
N ASP A 497 11.09 8.58 -13.73
CA ASP A 497 11.09 8.13 -15.13
C ASP A 497 11.04 9.31 -16.10
N ALA A 498 10.17 10.29 -15.83
CA ALA A 498 10.10 11.54 -16.60
C ALA A 498 11.43 12.29 -16.57
N ILE A 499 12.10 12.35 -15.42
CA ILE A 499 13.43 12.96 -15.27
C ILE A 499 14.48 12.23 -16.13
N PHE A 500 14.47 10.88 -16.15
CA PHE A 500 15.40 10.10 -16.97
C PHE A 500 15.09 10.17 -18.47
N ASP A 501 13.83 10.25 -18.86
CA ASP A 501 13.45 10.43 -20.27
C ASP A 501 13.80 11.82 -20.79
N ALA A 502 13.56 12.87 -19.99
CA ALA A 502 14.01 14.22 -20.29
C ALA A 502 15.53 14.28 -20.41
N ARG A 503 16.25 13.63 -19.48
CA ARG A 503 17.71 13.50 -19.51
C ARG A 503 18.18 12.80 -20.78
N ARG A 504 17.59 11.65 -21.14
CA ARG A 504 17.90 10.90 -22.37
C ARG A 504 17.71 11.77 -23.61
N ALA A 505 16.62 12.53 -23.69
CA ALA A 505 16.36 13.42 -24.82
C ALA A 505 17.45 14.51 -24.94
N LEU A 506 17.86 15.11 -23.83
CA LEU A 506 18.95 16.08 -23.80
C LEU A 506 20.30 15.44 -24.17
N GLU A 507 20.61 14.24 -23.67
CA GLU A 507 21.83 13.51 -23.98
C GLU A 507 21.92 13.15 -25.46
N LEU A 508 20.82 12.69 -26.07
CA LEU A 508 20.75 12.44 -27.50
C LEU A 508 20.98 13.72 -28.30
N GLY A 509 20.47 14.86 -27.85
CA GLY A 509 20.74 16.17 -28.47
C GLY A 509 22.20 16.61 -28.32
N ALA A 510 22.79 16.44 -27.13
CA ALA A 510 24.18 16.76 -26.85
C ALA A 510 25.16 15.89 -27.66
N LEU A 511 24.85 14.61 -27.79
CA LEU A 511 25.61 13.64 -28.58
C LEU A 511 25.77 14.12 -30.04
N GLU A 512 24.70 14.63 -30.65
CA GLU A 512 24.73 15.15 -32.03
C GLU A 512 25.65 16.37 -32.21
N LEU A 513 25.90 17.12 -31.14
CA LEU A 513 26.76 18.31 -31.18
C LEU A 513 28.24 17.96 -31.03
N VAL A 514 28.56 16.85 -30.37
CA VAL A 514 29.95 16.48 -30.02
C VAL A 514 30.52 15.35 -30.87
N LEU A 515 29.68 14.51 -31.47
CA LEU A 515 30.13 13.34 -32.24
C LEU A 515 31.05 13.77 -33.39
N GLY A 516 32.23 13.18 -33.48
CA GLY A 516 33.26 13.52 -34.47
C GLY A 516 33.95 14.87 -34.25
N ARG A 517 33.71 15.57 -33.12
CA ARG A 517 34.32 16.87 -32.79
C ARG A 517 35.23 16.86 -31.57
N LEU A 518 35.18 15.79 -30.76
CA LEU A 518 36.05 15.65 -29.59
C LEU A 518 37.50 15.32 -30.02
N SER A 519 38.47 15.98 -29.38
CA SER A 519 39.88 15.64 -29.53
C SER A 519 40.24 14.34 -28.79
N GLY A 520 41.33 13.68 -29.17
CA GLY A 520 41.79 12.46 -28.49
C GLY A 520 42.05 12.66 -26.98
N ARG A 521 42.46 13.87 -26.57
CA ARG A 521 42.61 14.22 -25.15
C ARG A 521 41.27 14.32 -24.43
N GLU A 522 40.23 14.82 -25.09
CA GLU A 522 38.88 14.90 -24.53
C GLU A 522 38.23 13.52 -24.45
N ILE A 523 38.41 12.67 -25.46
CA ILE A 523 37.96 11.27 -25.43
C ILE A 523 38.62 10.51 -24.27
N ALA A 524 39.93 10.68 -24.07
CA ALA A 524 40.64 10.08 -22.94
C ALA A 524 40.11 10.58 -21.58
N GLY A 525 39.81 11.88 -21.46
CA GLY A 525 39.18 12.44 -20.27
C GLY A 525 37.77 11.89 -20.02
N TYR A 526 36.99 11.70 -21.08
CA TYR A 526 35.66 11.12 -20.99
C TYR A 526 35.70 9.66 -20.53
N ARG A 527 36.67 8.89 -21.06
CA ARG A 527 36.91 7.50 -20.66
C ARG A 527 37.29 7.37 -19.18
N LEU A 528 38.15 8.27 -18.67
CA LEU A 528 38.50 8.27 -17.25
C LEU A 528 37.28 8.46 -16.35
N LEU A 529 36.31 9.29 -16.76
CA LEU A 529 35.06 9.48 -16.00
C LEU A 529 34.17 8.23 -16.06
N ALA A 530 34.12 7.53 -17.20
CA ALA A 530 33.41 6.26 -17.31
C ALA A 530 34.04 5.18 -16.41
N GLU A 531 35.38 5.03 -16.47
CA GLU A 531 36.15 4.09 -15.65
C GLU A 531 35.97 4.36 -14.14
N ALA A 532 35.81 5.64 -13.75
CA ALA A 532 35.60 6.02 -12.36
C ALA A 532 34.30 5.47 -11.75
N THR A 533 33.30 5.10 -12.55
CA THR A 533 32.05 4.51 -12.02
C THR A 533 32.15 3.02 -11.71
N VAL A 534 33.10 2.30 -12.34
CA VAL A 534 33.18 0.83 -12.33
C VAL A 534 33.44 0.26 -10.93
N PRO A 535 34.33 0.81 -10.08
CA PRO A 535 34.62 0.22 -8.77
C PRO A 535 33.42 0.20 -7.82
N TYR A 536 32.39 1.00 -8.10
CA TYR A 536 31.22 1.19 -7.25
C TYR A 536 30.05 0.27 -7.58
N VAL A 537 30.19 -0.55 -8.62
CA VAL A 537 29.18 -1.53 -9.06
C VAL A 537 29.85 -2.90 -9.21
N ASP A 538 29.35 -3.88 -8.47
CA ASP A 538 29.69 -5.28 -8.67
C ASP A 538 28.72 -5.86 -9.69
N ARG A 539 29.19 -5.97 -10.94
CA ARG A 539 28.39 -6.40 -12.09
C ARG A 539 27.91 -7.85 -11.97
N GLU A 540 28.74 -8.75 -11.45
CA GLU A 540 28.39 -10.17 -11.31
C GLU A 540 27.34 -10.36 -10.21
N ALA A 541 27.48 -9.65 -9.09
CA ALA A 541 26.52 -9.70 -7.99
C ALA A 541 25.34 -8.73 -8.14
N GLN A 542 25.28 -7.94 -9.23
CA GLN A 542 24.24 -6.95 -9.53
C GLN A 542 23.96 -5.98 -8.37
N ARG A 543 25.02 -5.44 -7.77
CA ARG A 543 24.88 -4.61 -6.55
C ARG A 543 25.80 -3.40 -6.54
N PHE A 544 25.39 -2.36 -5.84
CA PHE A 544 26.29 -1.28 -5.46
C PHE A 544 27.28 -1.78 -4.40
N THR A 545 28.56 -1.45 -4.57
CA THR A 545 29.55 -1.52 -3.49
C THR A 545 29.58 -0.20 -2.71
N ASP A 546 29.30 0.92 -3.38
CA ASP A 546 29.07 2.24 -2.79
C ASP A 546 28.14 3.08 -3.69
N ALA A 547 26.85 3.12 -3.35
CA ALA A 547 25.84 3.82 -4.14
C ALA A 547 26.02 5.35 -4.16
N HIS A 548 26.57 5.92 -3.08
CA HIS A 548 26.83 7.36 -3.00
C HIS A 548 27.99 7.74 -3.92
N ALA A 549 29.10 7.01 -3.87
CA ALA A 549 30.24 7.25 -4.75
C ALA A 549 29.90 6.97 -6.22
N TYR A 550 29.07 5.96 -6.51
CA TYR A 550 28.52 5.75 -7.85
C TYR A 550 27.71 6.96 -8.32
N THR A 551 26.80 7.49 -7.49
CA THR A 551 25.96 8.64 -7.85
C THR A 551 26.80 9.88 -8.20
N GLU A 552 27.85 10.16 -7.43
CA GLU A 552 28.76 11.28 -7.70
C GLU A 552 29.54 11.10 -9.01
N SER A 553 30.15 9.92 -9.21
CA SER A 553 30.93 9.62 -10.41
C SER A 553 30.07 9.54 -11.67
N ASN A 554 28.85 8.99 -11.55
CA ASN A 554 27.86 8.95 -12.63
C ASN A 554 27.45 10.37 -13.06
N ALA A 555 27.14 11.25 -12.10
CA ALA A 555 26.80 12.64 -12.42
C ALA A 555 27.93 13.35 -13.18
N ALA A 556 29.19 13.14 -12.76
CA ALA A 556 30.35 13.72 -13.42
C ALA A 556 30.54 13.23 -14.87
N PHE A 557 30.27 11.94 -15.13
CA PHE A 557 30.31 11.38 -16.49
C PHE A 557 29.29 12.06 -17.41
N HIS A 558 28.04 12.24 -16.95
CA HIS A 558 26.98 12.84 -17.76
C HIS A 558 27.16 14.36 -17.93
N ASP A 559 27.57 15.08 -16.88
CA ASP A 559 27.92 16.51 -16.95
C ASP A 559 29.00 16.79 -18.01
N TYR A 560 29.96 15.87 -18.19
CA TYR A 560 31.03 16.03 -19.15
C TYR A 560 30.54 16.11 -20.59
N LEU A 561 29.55 15.30 -20.97
CA LEU A 561 28.96 15.33 -22.32
C LEU A 561 28.41 16.71 -22.64
N PHE A 562 27.60 17.26 -21.73
CA PHE A 562 27.00 18.58 -21.88
C PHE A 562 28.04 19.69 -21.87
N THR A 563 29.06 19.59 -21.02
CA THR A 563 30.18 20.54 -20.99
C THR A 563 30.91 20.60 -22.33
N ARG A 564 31.08 19.45 -23.01
CA ARG A 564 31.77 19.39 -24.31
C ARG A 564 30.96 19.94 -25.47
N THR A 565 29.67 20.17 -25.31
CA THR A 565 28.87 20.86 -26.34
C THR A 565 29.26 22.34 -26.48
N GLY A 566 29.88 22.93 -25.46
CA GLY A 566 30.13 24.38 -25.40
C GLY A 566 28.86 25.23 -25.27
N ASN A 567 27.72 24.61 -24.92
CA ASN A 567 26.43 25.27 -24.79
C ASN A 567 25.98 25.32 -23.33
N ASP A 568 26.20 26.48 -22.70
CA ASP A 568 25.85 26.71 -21.28
C ASP A 568 24.35 26.56 -21.00
N HIS A 569 23.48 26.83 -21.98
CA HIS A 569 22.03 26.66 -21.79
C HIS A 569 21.65 25.19 -21.72
N LEU A 570 22.28 24.35 -22.54
CA LEU A 570 22.03 22.91 -22.54
C LEU A 570 22.55 22.25 -21.24
N LEU A 571 23.72 22.69 -20.77
CA LEU A 571 24.27 22.26 -19.48
C LEU A 571 23.35 22.66 -18.31
N ARG A 572 22.85 23.91 -18.30
CA ARG A 572 21.89 24.36 -17.29
C ARG A 572 20.57 23.60 -17.35
N ALA A 573 20.07 23.29 -18.54
CA ALA A 573 18.85 22.49 -18.71
C ALA A 573 19.02 21.10 -18.12
N TYR A 574 20.16 20.43 -18.38
CA TYR A 574 20.49 19.14 -17.75
C TYR A 574 20.56 19.24 -16.23
N GLN A 575 21.29 20.23 -15.70
CA GLN A 575 21.44 20.42 -14.25
C GLN A 575 20.11 20.73 -13.56
N ALA A 576 19.22 21.47 -14.24
CA ALA A 576 17.89 21.80 -13.73
C ALA A 576 16.94 20.59 -13.63
N LEU A 577 17.23 19.48 -14.33
CA LEU A 577 16.46 18.23 -14.16
C LEU A 577 16.63 17.60 -12.78
N GLY A 578 17.68 17.97 -12.02
CA GLY A 578 17.86 17.49 -10.65
C GLY A 578 18.16 15.99 -10.53
N VAL A 579 18.55 15.31 -11.61
CA VAL A 579 18.77 13.85 -11.68
C VAL A 579 19.71 13.37 -10.57
N LYS A 580 20.81 14.08 -10.33
CA LYS A 580 21.77 13.77 -9.26
C LYS A 580 21.10 13.79 -7.87
N GLY A 581 20.27 14.79 -7.60
CA GLY A 581 19.56 14.91 -6.33
C GLY A 581 18.56 13.77 -6.12
N ALA A 582 17.80 13.44 -7.18
CA ALA A 582 16.89 12.31 -7.17
C ALA A 582 17.64 10.98 -6.92
N MET A 583 18.73 10.73 -7.62
CA MET A 583 19.58 9.54 -7.40
C MET A 583 20.16 9.49 -5.99
N ALA A 584 20.68 10.61 -5.46
CA ALA A 584 21.28 10.65 -4.13
C ALA A 584 20.26 10.34 -3.03
N GLU A 585 19.00 10.71 -3.22
CA GLU A 585 17.93 10.39 -2.28
C GLU A 585 17.47 8.94 -2.43
N THR A 586 17.11 8.51 -3.63
CA THR A 586 16.57 7.18 -3.90
C THR A 586 17.59 6.06 -3.70
N LEU A 587 18.85 6.27 -4.11
CA LEU A 587 19.89 5.23 -4.06
C LEU A 587 20.64 5.19 -2.73
N ARG A 588 20.32 6.10 -1.78
CA ARG A 588 21.02 6.24 -0.49
C ARG A 588 21.20 4.91 0.25
N SER A 589 20.19 4.05 0.19
CA SER A 589 20.19 2.70 0.81
C SER A 589 19.98 1.58 -0.21
N ALA A 590 20.11 1.88 -1.51
CA ALA A 590 19.92 0.88 -2.55
C ALA A 590 21.07 -0.12 -2.55
N VAL A 591 20.71 -1.41 -2.62
CA VAL A 591 21.67 -2.50 -2.72
C VAL A 591 21.83 -2.95 -4.17
N TRP A 592 20.74 -2.97 -4.93
CA TRP A 592 20.73 -3.46 -6.31
C TRP A 592 21.11 -2.39 -7.33
N CYS A 593 21.86 -2.78 -8.36
CA CYS A 593 22.16 -1.97 -9.54
C CYS A 593 22.05 -2.85 -10.79
N HIS A 594 21.45 -2.33 -11.87
CA HIS A 594 21.46 -3.05 -13.14
C HIS A 594 22.91 -3.36 -13.57
N PRO A 595 23.24 -4.59 -14.02
CA PRO A 595 24.62 -5.03 -14.25
C PRO A 595 25.37 -4.16 -15.27
N ASP A 596 24.66 -3.62 -16.25
CA ASP A 596 25.27 -2.86 -17.34
C ASP A 596 25.36 -1.35 -17.07
N CYS A 597 24.80 -0.81 -15.98
CA CYS A 597 24.74 0.64 -15.72
C CYS A 597 26.11 1.35 -15.72
N ALA A 598 27.18 0.69 -15.26
CA ALA A 598 28.54 1.21 -15.32
C ALA A 598 29.25 0.86 -16.64
N GLN A 599 28.96 -0.32 -17.20
CA GLN A 599 29.55 -0.78 -18.46
C GLN A 599 29.07 0.07 -19.64
N ASP A 600 27.80 0.48 -19.63
CA ASP A 600 27.20 1.34 -20.65
C ASP A 600 28.00 2.63 -20.85
N HIS A 601 28.60 3.21 -19.80
CA HIS A 601 29.43 4.42 -19.94
C HIS A 601 30.69 4.16 -20.76
N LEU A 602 31.36 3.02 -20.54
CA LEU A 602 32.54 2.63 -21.30
C LEU A 602 32.19 2.36 -22.77
N ASP A 603 31.05 1.70 -23.00
CA ASP A 603 30.57 1.35 -24.33
C ASP A 603 30.14 2.61 -25.11
N ILE A 604 29.47 3.55 -24.45
CA ILE A 604 29.11 4.86 -25.02
C ILE A 604 30.37 5.61 -25.47
N VAL A 605 31.39 5.71 -24.61
CA VAL A 605 32.65 6.40 -24.97
C VAL A 605 33.36 5.70 -26.12
N SER A 606 33.32 4.37 -26.17
CA SER A 606 33.90 3.57 -27.26
C SER A 606 33.17 3.82 -28.59
N ALA A 607 31.84 3.89 -28.59
CA ALA A 607 31.05 4.22 -29.78
C ALA A 607 31.29 5.65 -30.26
N ILE A 608 31.45 6.62 -29.33
CA ILE A 608 31.79 8.01 -29.64
C ILE A 608 33.20 8.09 -30.28
N GLU A 609 34.18 7.37 -29.73
CA GLU A 609 35.54 7.31 -30.27
C GLU A 609 35.57 6.69 -31.68
N ALA A 610 34.77 5.65 -31.91
CA ALA A 610 34.62 5.02 -33.23
C ALA A 610 33.84 5.89 -34.23
N GLY A 611 33.14 6.93 -33.77
CA GLY A 611 32.24 7.75 -34.60
C GLY A 611 30.97 7.02 -35.02
N ASP A 612 30.59 5.93 -34.33
CA ASP A 612 29.38 5.16 -34.63
C ASP A 612 28.15 5.83 -34.03
N ARG A 613 27.49 6.65 -34.83
CA ARG A 613 26.31 7.41 -34.43
C ARG A 613 25.14 6.52 -34.04
N SER A 614 24.88 5.46 -34.81
CA SER A 614 23.78 4.53 -34.56
C SER A 614 23.96 3.84 -33.21
N GLU A 615 25.17 3.36 -32.96
CA GLU A 615 25.47 2.61 -31.75
C GLU A 615 25.51 3.50 -30.52
N ALA A 616 26.12 4.70 -30.61
CA ALA A 616 26.11 5.66 -29.51
C ALA A 616 24.70 6.05 -29.08
N ARG A 617 23.77 6.28 -30.03
CA ARG A 617 22.35 6.58 -29.72
C ARG A 617 21.62 5.40 -29.07
N ARG A 618 21.89 4.19 -29.57
CA ARG A 618 21.32 2.95 -29.03
C ARG A 618 21.78 2.74 -27.58
N LEU A 619 23.07 2.92 -27.31
CA LEU A 619 23.68 2.76 -25.99
C LEU A 619 23.24 3.84 -25.00
N VAL A 620 23.16 5.12 -25.39
CA VAL A 620 22.58 6.18 -24.54
C VAL A 620 21.14 5.84 -24.14
N SER A 621 20.35 5.34 -25.08
CA SER A 621 18.97 4.93 -24.81
C SER A 621 18.89 3.68 -23.93
N ALA A 622 19.83 2.74 -24.07
CA ALA A 622 19.94 1.56 -23.21
C ALA A 622 20.34 1.94 -21.78
N HIS A 623 21.36 2.79 -21.63
CA HIS A 623 21.81 3.34 -20.35
C HIS A 623 20.67 4.01 -19.58
N ALA A 624 19.85 4.82 -20.27
CA ALA A 624 18.69 5.46 -19.66
C ALA A 624 17.66 4.45 -19.12
N ARG A 625 17.32 3.41 -19.90
CA ARG A 625 16.41 2.34 -19.45
C ARG A 625 16.99 1.54 -18.28
N ASN A 626 18.27 1.20 -18.31
CA ASN A 626 18.96 0.49 -17.23
C ASN A 626 19.00 1.32 -15.94
N SER A 627 19.18 2.65 -16.08
CA SER A 627 19.11 3.61 -14.97
C SER A 627 17.70 3.71 -14.40
N GLN A 628 16.66 3.78 -15.26
CA GLN A 628 15.26 3.74 -14.84
C GLN A 628 14.95 2.45 -14.07
N ALA A 629 15.37 1.29 -14.58
CA ALA A 629 15.19 0.01 -13.88
C ALA A 629 15.84 0.01 -12.49
N THR A 630 17.07 0.55 -12.38
CA THR A 630 17.79 0.73 -11.09
C THR A 630 17.01 1.60 -10.12
N MET A 631 16.48 2.72 -10.59
CA MET A 631 15.74 3.67 -9.77
C MET A 631 14.37 3.11 -9.34
N ARG A 632 13.60 2.54 -10.27
CA ARG A 632 12.32 1.89 -9.95
C ARG A 632 12.52 0.79 -8.92
N ARG A 633 13.56 -0.04 -9.08
CA ARG A 633 13.84 -1.10 -8.12
C ARG A 633 14.20 -0.54 -6.75
N ALA A 634 15.02 0.51 -6.69
CA ALA A 634 15.37 1.16 -5.44
C ALA A 634 14.16 1.82 -4.75
N MET A 635 13.28 2.47 -5.50
CA MET A 635 12.02 3.05 -4.98
C MET A 635 11.10 1.96 -4.45
N HIS A 636 10.91 0.88 -5.21
CA HIS A 636 10.11 -0.26 -4.80
C HIS A 636 10.67 -0.93 -3.54
N ASP A 637 11.97 -1.21 -3.50
CA ASP A 637 12.62 -1.82 -2.33
C ASP A 637 12.54 -0.89 -1.11
N ALA A 638 12.65 0.44 -1.29
CA ALA A 638 12.45 1.42 -0.23
C ALA A 638 11.00 1.45 0.27
N ALA A 639 10.01 1.44 -0.63
CA ALA A 639 8.59 1.39 -0.27
C ALA A 639 8.25 0.10 0.47
N ARG A 640 8.73 -1.05 -0.03
CA ARG A 640 8.57 -2.35 0.62
C ARG A 640 9.26 -2.42 1.97
N ALA A 641 10.44 -1.82 2.13
CA ALA A 641 11.13 -1.75 3.41
C ALA A 641 10.41 -0.85 4.44
N ARG A 642 9.59 0.11 3.99
CA ARG A 642 8.74 0.93 4.85
C ARG A 642 7.43 0.23 5.23
N ARG A 643 7.00 -0.78 4.46
CA ARG A 643 5.80 -1.56 4.80
C ARG A 643 6.04 -2.40 6.04
N PRO A 644 5.12 -2.41 7.01
CA PRO A 644 5.23 -3.26 8.19
C PRO A 644 5.30 -4.72 7.77
N ARG A 645 6.27 -5.48 8.29
CA ARG A 645 6.43 -6.89 7.94
C ARG A 645 5.28 -7.77 8.45
N PHE A 646 4.64 -7.36 9.53
CA PHE A 646 3.52 -8.08 10.15
C PHE A 646 2.36 -7.12 10.36
N VAL A 647 1.20 -7.43 9.78
CA VAL A 647 -0.03 -6.64 9.85
C VAL A 647 -1.17 -7.59 10.22
N ALA A 648 -2.05 -7.16 11.14
CA ALA A 648 -3.33 -7.80 11.42
C ALA A 648 -4.45 -6.81 11.03
N PRO A 649 -4.99 -6.89 9.80
CA PRO A 649 -5.95 -5.92 9.28
C PRO A 649 -7.16 -5.72 10.20
N GLY A 650 -7.63 -4.48 10.30
CA GLY A 650 -8.84 -4.11 11.04
C GLY A 650 -8.71 -4.01 12.56
N ARG A 651 -7.53 -4.29 13.14
CA ARG A 651 -7.35 -4.20 14.61
C ARG A 651 -7.57 -2.79 15.18
N PHE A 652 -7.37 -1.76 14.38
CA PHE A 652 -7.51 -0.37 14.80
C PHE A 652 -8.65 0.35 14.06
N ASP A 653 -9.54 -0.37 13.39
CA ASP A 653 -10.67 0.22 12.69
C ASP A 653 -11.53 1.09 13.61
N GLY A 654 -11.74 2.33 13.19
CA GLY A 654 -12.51 3.32 13.94
C GLY A 654 -11.83 3.84 15.22
N LEU A 655 -10.57 3.48 15.48
CA LEU A 655 -9.79 4.00 16.61
C LEU A 655 -8.92 5.18 16.19
N VAL A 656 -8.89 6.21 17.03
CA VAL A 656 -7.99 7.35 16.88
C VAL A 656 -6.75 7.14 17.72
N VAL A 657 -5.58 7.12 17.07
CA VAL A 657 -4.30 6.79 17.71
C VAL A 657 -3.31 7.93 17.59
N LEU A 658 -2.88 8.44 18.75
CA LEU A 658 -1.79 9.41 18.87
C LEU A 658 -0.45 8.66 18.98
N VAL A 659 0.50 8.96 18.11
CA VAL A 659 1.88 8.45 18.18
C VAL A 659 2.85 9.61 18.26
N THR A 660 3.61 9.67 19.35
CA THR A 660 4.68 10.67 19.55
C THR A 660 6.04 10.11 19.15
N GLY A 661 6.98 10.94 18.73
CA GLY A 661 8.28 10.51 18.20
C GLY A 661 8.15 9.83 16.83
N ALA A 662 7.12 10.19 16.07
CA ALA A 662 6.68 9.47 14.87
C ALA A 662 7.53 9.76 13.62
N ALA A 663 8.46 10.73 13.66
CA ALA A 663 9.21 11.11 12.46
C ALA A 663 10.31 10.11 12.06
N GLN A 664 10.69 9.15 12.92
CA GLN A 664 11.69 8.12 12.60
C GLN A 664 11.67 6.95 13.61
N GLY A 665 12.28 5.82 13.24
CA GLY A 665 12.58 4.72 14.16
C GLY A 665 11.33 3.99 14.65
N ILE A 666 11.27 3.66 15.96
CA ILE A 666 10.17 2.88 16.54
C ILE A 666 8.83 3.62 16.38
N GLY A 667 8.79 4.94 16.59
CA GLY A 667 7.56 5.72 16.44
C GLY A 667 7.01 5.69 15.02
N GLU A 668 7.87 5.86 14.01
CA GLU A 668 7.47 5.72 12.61
C GLU A 668 6.97 4.30 12.30
N ALA A 669 7.69 3.26 12.77
CA ALA A 669 7.30 1.87 12.55
C ALA A 669 5.94 1.53 13.18
N VAL A 670 5.65 2.06 14.37
CA VAL A 670 4.34 1.94 15.02
C VAL A 670 3.26 2.66 14.23
N ALA A 671 3.50 3.90 13.79
CA ALA A 671 2.56 4.66 12.99
C ALA A 671 2.19 3.93 11.69
N ARG A 672 3.20 3.48 10.93
CA ARG A 672 2.98 2.72 9.67
C ARG A 672 2.20 1.44 9.92
N ARG A 673 2.50 0.72 11.01
CA ARG A 673 1.77 -0.51 11.34
C ARG A 673 0.32 -0.24 11.72
N ILE A 674 0.05 0.77 12.55
CA ILE A 674 -1.32 1.12 12.94
C ILE A 674 -2.12 1.61 11.73
N GLY A 675 -1.52 2.42 10.85
CA GLY A 675 -2.16 2.84 9.61
C GLY A 675 -2.53 1.66 8.71
N ALA A 676 -1.61 0.70 8.54
CA ALA A 676 -1.88 -0.53 7.79
C ALA A 676 -2.94 -1.44 8.44
N GLU A 677 -3.25 -1.24 9.71
CA GLU A 677 -4.27 -1.98 10.46
C GLU A 677 -5.57 -1.18 10.69
N GLY A 678 -5.73 -0.04 10.01
CA GLY A 678 -6.99 0.73 9.94
C GLY A 678 -7.14 1.90 10.92
N GLY A 679 -6.09 2.24 11.68
CA GLY A 679 -6.16 3.32 12.68
C GLY A 679 -6.09 4.72 12.08
N ALA A 680 -6.94 5.63 12.57
CA ALA A 680 -6.85 7.06 12.27
C ALA A 680 -5.72 7.69 13.11
N LEU A 681 -4.74 8.32 12.46
CA LEU A 681 -3.48 8.68 13.09
C LEU A 681 -3.34 10.19 13.36
N VAL A 682 -2.77 10.49 14.52
CA VAL A 682 -2.17 11.80 14.85
C VAL A 682 -0.70 11.55 15.17
N LEU A 683 0.19 12.17 14.43
CA LEU A 683 1.64 11.95 14.50
C LEU A 683 2.32 13.21 15.04
N ALA A 684 3.04 13.06 16.15
CA ALA A 684 3.74 14.18 16.78
C ALA A 684 5.25 13.95 16.82
N ASP A 685 6.02 14.97 16.44
CA ASP A 685 7.47 15.00 16.60
C ASP A 685 7.96 16.45 16.72
N ARG A 686 9.19 16.66 17.17
CA ARG A 686 9.82 17.99 17.16
C ARG A 686 10.31 18.40 15.77
N SER A 687 10.47 17.44 14.87
CA SER A 687 10.98 17.63 13.52
C SER A 687 9.83 17.74 12.52
N GLU A 688 9.94 18.69 11.59
CA GLU A 688 9.00 18.85 10.47
C GLU A 688 8.94 17.61 9.55
N GLN A 689 9.92 16.70 9.65
CA GLN A 689 9.89 15.41 8.93
C GLN A 689 8.67 14.54 9.29
N VAL A 690 8.00 14.81 10.41
CA VAL A 690 6.74 14.12 10.76
C VAL A 690 5.64 14.37 9.73
N THR A 691 5.65 15.53 9.06
CA THR A 691 4.69 15.87 8.00
C THR A 691 4.78 14.88 6.84
N THR A 692 5.99 14.57 6.38
CA THR A 692 6.19 13.56 5.31
C THR A 692 5.64 12.19 5.69
N VAL A 693 5.85 11.75 6.94
CA VAL A 693 5.31 10.46 7.41
C VAL A 693 3.77 10.51 7.50
N ALA A 694 3.21 11.65 7.89
CA ALA A 694 1.78 11.83 8.00
C ALA A 694 1.10 11.87 6.63
N ASP A 695 1.68 12.58 5.66
CA ASP A 695 1.18 12.65 4.28
C ASP A 695 1.14 11.25 3.66
N GLU A 696 2.22 10.46 3.82
CA GLU A 696 2.28 9.07 3.34
C GLU A 696 1.21 8.14 3.98
N LEU A 697 0.67 8.51 5.15
CA LEU A 697 -0.29 7.70 5.90
C LEU A 697 -1.70 8.30 5.95
N GLY A 698 -1.94 9.45 5.31
CA GLY A 698 -3.19 10.19 5.44
C GLY A 698 -3.50 10.63 6.88
N ALA A 699 -2.48 10.93 7.68
CA ALA A 699 -2.56 11.25 9.10
C ALA A 699 -2.51 12.76 9.39
N GLU A 700 -2.84 13.17 10.62
CA GLU A 700 -2.59 14.55 11.07
C GLU A 700 -1.19 14.69 11.66
N ALA A 701 -0.36 15.57 11.09
CA ALA A 701 0.96 15.91 11.62
C ALA A 701 0.90 17.07 12.63
N VAL A 702 1.64 16.93 13.74
CA VAL A 702 1.83 18.00 14.72
C VAL A 702 3.32 18.14 15.04
N THR A 703 3.91 19.27 14.62
CA THR A 703 5.29 19.59 15.02
C THR A 703 5.29 20.28 16.38
N ALA A 704 5.80 19.60 17.41
CA ALA A 704 5.80 20.09 18.79
C ALA A 704 6.99 19.58 19.61
N ASP A 705 7.50 20.41 20.51
CA ASP A 705 8.53 20.00 21.48
C ASP A 705 7.88 19.39 22.73
N LEU A 706 7.98 18.06 22.85
CA LEU A 706 7.38 17.29 23.94
C LEU A 706 8.23 17.29 25.22
N GLU A 707 9.40 17.94 25.26
CA GLU A 707 10.09 18.21 26.53
C GLU A 707 9.33 19.27 27.37
N GLN A 708 8.45 20.05 26.74
CA GLN A 708 7.64 21.08 27.38
C GLN A 708 6.18 20.63 27.53
N TRP A 709 5.52 21.13 28.58
CA TRP A 709 4.11 20.84 28.83
C TRP A 709 3.22 21.35 27.69
N GLU A 710 3.50 22.57 27.21
CA GLU A 710 2.74 23.24 26.16
C GLU A 710 2.75 22.44 24.86
N GLY A 711 3.84 21.73 24.55
CA GLY A 711 3.93 20.87 23.39
C GLY A 711 3.01 19.65 23.50
N ALA A 712 2.99 19.00 24.66
CA ALA A 712 2.10 17.86 24.90
C ALA A 712 0.62 18.27 24.86
N ASP A 713 0.27 19.40 25.46
CA ASP A 713 -1.08 19.97 25.44
C ASP A 713 -1.52 20.33 24.01
N ALA A 714 -0.64 20.96 23.21
CA ALA A 714 -0.93 21.31 21.83
C ALA A 714 -1.19 20.08 20.94
N VAL A 715 -0.45 18.98 21.15
CA VAL A 715 -0.63 17.72 20.42
C VAL A 715 -1.98 17.08 20.73
N VAL A 716 -2.36 16.99 22.01
CA VAL A 716 -3.67 16.47 22.41
C VAL A 716 -4.79 17.38 21.88
N ALA A 717 -4.63 18.70 21.98
CA ALA A 717 -5.62 19.64 21.47
C ALA A 717 -5.80 19.52 19.94
N ALA A 718 -4.74 19.23 19.17
CA ALA A 718 -4.84 18.98 17.74
C ALA A 718 -5.66 17.72 17.44
N ALA A 719 -5.32 16.60 18.09
CA ALA A 719 -6.06 15.35 17.96
C ALA A 719 -7.56 15.51 18.27
N LEU A 720 -7.89 16.23 19.35
CA LEU A 720 -9.28 16.49 19.73
C LEU A 720 -9.98 17.45 18.77
N ARG A 721 -9.31 18.46 18.20
CA ARG A 721 -9.90 19.31 17.17
C ARG A 721 -10.23 18.54 15.91
N ARG A 722 -9.36 17.60 15.50
CA ARG A 722 -9.50 16.86 14.25
C ARG A 722 -10.47 15.69 14.31
N TYR A 723 -10.44 14.95 15.41
CA TYR A 723 -11.16 13.68 15.56
C TYR A 723 -12.13 13.64 16.76
N GLY A 724 -12.08 14.62 17.66
CA GLY A 724 -12.96 14.70 18.83
C GLY A 724 -12.64 13.73 19.98
N ARG A 725 -11.69 12.81 19.80
CA ARG A 725 -11.34 11.76 20.78
C ARG A 725 -9.91 11.25 20.57
N ILE A 726 -9.37 10.57 21.58
CA ILE A 726 -8.14 9.76 21.50
C ILE A 726 -8.41 8.41 22.16
N ASP A 727 -8.32 7.33 21.39
CA ASP A 727 -8.57 5.97 21.89
C ASP A 727 -7.29 5.30 22.38
N VAL A 728 -6.18 5.60 21.69
CA VAL A 728 -4.87 5.05 21.98
C VAL A 728 -3.83 6.17 21.94
N ALA A 729 -2.93 6.21 22.93
CA ALA A 729 -1.77 7.09 22.93
C ALA A 729 -0.49 6.27 23.10
N VAL A 730 0.42 6.38 22.13
CA VAL A 730 1.73 5.71 22.13
C VAL A 730 2.83 6.75 22.33
N HIS A 731 3.55 6.62 23.44
CA HIS A 731 4.60 7.57 23.83
C HIS A 731 5.99 7.02 23.54
N THR A 732 6.60 7.40 22.41
CA THR A 732 7.91 6.86 21.99
C THR A 732 9.10 7.80 22.20
N VAL A 733 8.84 9.07 22.54
CA VAL A 733 9.89 10.08 22.70
C VAL A 733 10.90 9.68 23.78
N GLY A 734 12.17 9.86 23.46
CA GLY A 734 13.31 9.65 24.35
C GLY A 734 14.48 8.98 23.65
N GLY A 735 15.46 8.59 24.45
CA GLY A 735 16.65 7.88 23.99
C GLY A 735 17.91 8.50 24.55
N THR A 736 18.95 7.67 24.67
CA THR A 736 20.28 8.10 25.12
C THR A 736 20.82 9.19 24.19
N ILE A 737 21.23 10.32 24.78
CA ILE A 737 21.89 11.44 24.11
C ILE A 737 23.41 11.23 24.16
N TRP A 738 23.96 10.86 25.32
CA TRP A 738 25.39 10.64 25.54
C TRP A 738 25.70 9.26 26.11
N ALA A 739 26.91 8.76 25.83
CA ALA A 739 27.44 7.49 26.31
C ALA A 739 28.79 7.68 26.99
N LYS A 740 28.86 7.54 28.31
CA LYS A 740 30.09 7.63 29.12
C LYS A 740 29.89 7.13 30.56
N PRO A 741 30.94 6.81 31.32
CA PRO A 741 30.80 6.45 32.73
C PRO A 741 30.18 7.59 33.55
N TYR A 742 29.39 7.25 34.57
CA TYR A 742 28.51 8.23 35.25
C TYR A 742 29.24 9.46 35.80
N HIS A 743 30.43 9.30 36.37
CA HIS A 743 31.21 10.39 36.94
C HIS A 743 31.76 11.39 35.91
N HIS A 744 31.63 11.11 34.60
CA HIS A 744 31.96 12.04 33.51
C HIS A 744 30.76 12.87 33.02
N TYR A 745 29.55 12.67 33.55
CA TYR A 745 28.42 13.51 33.20
C TYR A 745 28.47 14.84 33.95
N PRO A 746 28.54 15.98 33.24
CA PRO A 746 28.34 17.27 33.86
C PRO A 746 26.84 17.48 34.18
N PRO A 747 26.49 18.33 35.16
CA PRO A 747 25.13 18.48 35.66
C PRO A 747 24.07 18.78 34.58
N GLU A 748 24.41 19.58 33.57
CA GLU A 748 23.52 19.96 32.48
C GLU A 748 23.17 18.78 31.56
N GLN A 749 24.09 17.84 31.34
CA GLN A 749 23.82 16.65 30.54
C GLN A 749 22.95 15.65 31.30
N ILE A 750 23.09 15.57 32.63
CA ILE A 750 22.19 14.76 33.46
C ILE A 750 20.76 15.29 33.33
N ARG A 751 20.57 16.61 33.45
CA ARG A 751 19.26 17.25 33.29
C ARG A 751 18.68 17.00 31.89
N ALA A 752 19.46 17.27 30.85
CA ALA A 752 19.01 17.07 29.47
C ALA A 752 18.61 15.60 29.16
N GLU A 753 19.28 14.61 29.74
CA GLU A 753 18.87 13.20 29.59
C GLU A 753 17.52 12.91 30.27
N ILE A 754 17.28 13.47 31.46
CA ILE A 754 16.00 13.35 32.16
C ILE A 754 14.90 14.08 31.37
N ASP A 755 15.17 15.33 30.97
CA ASP A 755 14.24 16.18 30.23
C ASP A 755 13.86 15.55 28.89
N ARG A 756 14.80 14.87 28.20
CA ARG A 756 14.53 14.16 26.95
C ARG A 756 13.77 12.85 27.12
N SER A 757 14.08 12.07 28.15
CA SER A 757 13.68 10.64 28.21
C SER A 757 12.61 10.30 29.25
N LEU A 758 12.29 11.21 30.17
CA LEU A 758 11.26 11.05 31.19
C LEU A 758 10.12 12.05 31.03
N MET A 759 10.45 13.35 30.91
CA MET A 759 9.45 14.42 30.91
C MET A 759 8.40 14.32 29.80
N PRO A 760 8.73 13.93 28.55
CA PRO A 760 7.74 13.78 27.50
C PRO A 760 6.67 12.75 27.84
N THR A 761 7.04 11.62 28.45
CA THR A 761 6.07 10.62 28.88
C THR A 761 5.16 11.17 29.98
N LEU A 762 5.71 11.90 30.96
CA LEU A 762 4.91 12.52 32.02
C LEU A 762 3.90 13.52 31.46
N TRP A 763 4.34 14.42 30.58
CA TRP A 763 3.50 15.44 29.98
C TRP A 763 2.43 14.85 29.09
N CYS A 764 2.77 13.92 28.20
CA CYS A 764 1.78 13.29 27.32
C CYS A 764 0.76 12.46 28.11
N CYS A 765 1.18 11.67 29.10
CA CYS A 765 0.23 10.96 29.98
C CYS A 765 -0.71 11.92 30.70
N ARG A 766 -0.18 13.02 31.26
CA ARG A 766 -0.99 14.04 31.94
C ARG A 766 -1.97 14.73 30.99
N ALA A 767 -1.57 14.99 29.74
CA ALA A 767 -2.40 15.66 28.74
C ALA A 767 -3.54 14.76 28.22
N VAL A 768 -3.27 13.47 28.00
CA VAL A 768 -4.26 12.52 27.44
C VAL A 768 -5.26 12.02 28.50
N ALA A 769 -4.82 11.83 29.76
CA ALA A 769 -5.63 11.18 30.79
C ALA A 769 -7.01 11.81 31.05
N PRO A 770 -7.19 13.15 31.14
CA PRO A 770 -8.49 13.74 31.41
C PRO A 770 -9.56 13.35 30.40
N GLN A 771 -9.20 13.36 29.12
CA GLN A 771 -10.13 13.02 28.04
C GLN A 771 -10.48 11.52 28.05
N MET A 772 -9.51 10.63 28.26
CA MET A 772 -9.77 9.19 28.35
C MET A 772 -10.64 8.83 29.57
N VAL A 773 -10.46 9.54 30.70
CA VAL A 773 -11.30 9.38 31.89
C VAL A 773 -12.74 9.83 31.62
N GLU A 774 -12.93 10.97 30.95
CA GLU A 774 -14.25 11.44 30.53
C GLU A 774 -14.91 10.49 29.53
N GLN A 775 -14.13 9.93 28.60
CA GLN A 775 -14.57 8.92 27.65
C GLN A 775 -14.92 7.58 28.32
N GLY A 776 -14.36 7.28 29.49
CA GLY A 776 -14.55 6.00 30.20
C GLY A 776 -13.84 4.82 29.55
N ALA A 777 -12.92 5.08 28.61
CA ALA A 777 -12.14 4.08 27.90
C ALA A 777 -10.88 4.73 27.32
N GLY A 778 -9.80 3.97 27.21
CA GLY A 778 -8.58 4.41 26.53
C GLY A 778 -7.40 3.49 26.78
N THR A 779 -6.36 3.61 25.95
CA THR A 779 -5.12 2.84 26.13
C THR A 779 -3.90 3.74 25.98
N ILE A 780 -3.02 3.73 26.98
CA ILE A 780 -1.73 4.41 26.93
C ILE A 780 -0.63 3.34 26.87
N VAL A 781 0.23 3.40 25.85
CA VAL A 781 1.42 2.55 25.73
C VAL A 781 2.67 3.41 25.74
N ASN A 782 3.40 3.36 26.85
CA ASN A 782 4.68 4.04 26.99
C ASN A 782 5.82 3.19 26.42
N VAL A 783 6.82 3.82 25.82
CA VAL A 783 8.06 3.13 25.40
C VAL A 783 9.17 3.43 26.39
N SER A 784 9.46 2.44 27.23
CA SER A 784 10.57 2.41 28.18
C SER A 784 11.86 1.90 27.51
N SER A 785 12.65 1.07 28.20
CA SER A 785 13.88 0.43 27.71
C SER A 785 14.36 -0.61 28.72
N VAL A 786 14.94 -1.74 28.29
CA VAL A 786 15.66 -2.63 29.24
C VAL A 786 16.92 -1.97 29.82
N ALA A 787 17.42 -0.90 29.18
CA ALA A 787 18.55 -0.11 29.66
C ALA A 787 18.41 0.56 31.05
N THR A 788 17.37 0.24 31.84
CA THR A 788 17.27 0.58 33.27
C THR A 788 18.47 0.10 34.10
N ARG A 789 19.25 -0.88 33.60
CA ARG A 789 20.54 -1.30 34.16
C ARG A 789 21.70 -1.13 33.15
N GLY A 790 21.56 -0.17 32.24
CA GLY A 790 22.51 0.11 31.17
C GLY A 790 23.79 0.79 31.65
N LEU A 791 24.94 0.27 31.21
CA LEU A 791 26.25 0.87 31.43
C LEU A 791 26.43 2.13 30.57
N ASN A 792 27.27 3.04 31.04
CA ASN A 792 27.62 4.29 30.36
C ASN A 792 26.45 5.23 30.00
N ARG A 793 25.25 5.00 30.53
CA ARG A 793 24.03 5.80 30.25
C ARG A 793 23.11 5.93 31.48
N VAL A 794 23.70 6.10 32.66
CA VAL A 794 22.98 6.08 33.95
C VAL A 794 21.82 7.10 34.03
N PRO A 795 21.94 8.36 33.58
CA PRO A 795 20.79 9.28 33.57
C PRO A 795 19.63 8.78 32.72
N TYR A 796 19.91 8.23 31.54
CA TYR A 796 18.92 7.59 30.69
C TYR A 796 18.29 6.35 31.35
N ALA A 797 19.10 5.53 32.02
CA ALA A 797 18.64 4.37 32.78
C ALA A 797 17.65 4.78 33.89
N ALA A 798 17.97 5.85 34.62
CA ALA A 798 17.10 6.42 35.64
C ALA A 798 15.78 6.96 35.04
N ALA A 799 15.85 7.67 33.91
CA ALA A 799 14.68 8.17 33.19
C ALA A 799 13.73 7.03 32.78
N LYS A 800 14.26 5.96 32.18
CA LYS A 800 13.43 4.81 31.75
C LYS A 800 12.93 3.97 32.94
N GLY A 801 13.66 3.93 34.05
CA GLY A 801 13.13 3.44 35.33
C GLY A 801 11.94 4.26 35.82
N GLY A 802 11.98 5.58 35.66
CA GLY A 802 10.85 6.48 35.92
C GLY A 802 9.64 6.18 35.04
N VAL A 803 9.84 5.92 33.74
CA VAL A 803 8.76 5.51 32.82
C VAL A 803 8.09 4.21 33.28
N ASN A 804 8.86 3.24 33.79
CA ASN A 804 8.29 2.01 34.37
C ASN A 804 7.40 2.32 35.58
N ALA A 805 7.87 3.19 36.49
CA ALA A 805 7.12 3.58 37.67
C ALA A 805 5.83 4.34 37.33
N ILE A 806 5.89 5.29 36.39
CA ILE A 806 4.72 6.04 35.91
C ILE A 806 3.67 5.09 35.33
N THR A 807 4.10 4.10 34.56
CA THR A 807 3.21 3.11 33.95
C THR A 807 2.44 2.33 35.02
N SER A 808 3.12 1.81 36.05
CA SER A 808 2.46 1.08 37.13
C SER A 808 1.53 1.96 37.98
N ALA A 809 1.94 3.20 38.29
CA ALA A 809 1.14 4.12 39.09
C ALA A 809 -0.13 4.56 38.35
N LEU A 810 -0.01 5.02 37.11
CA LEU A 810 -1.16 5.46 36.31
C LEU A 810 -2.10 4.30 35.98
N ALA A 811 -1.60 3.07 35.80
CA ALA A 811 -2.48 1.92 35.62
C ALA A 811 -3.40 1.71 36.82
N ALA A 812 -2.89 1.87 38.05
CA ALA A 812 -3.70 1.75 39.26
C ALA A 812 -4.73 2.89 39.40
N GLU A 813 -4.36 4.11 39.01
CA GLU A 813 -5.25 5.27 39.08
C GLU A 813 -6.32 5.27 37.98
N LEU A 814 -5.98 4.86 36.76
CA LEU A 814 -6.84 5.02 35.60
C LEU A 814 -7.67 3.76 35.25
N ALA A 815 -7.30 2.58 35.76
CA ALA A 815 -8.08 1.35 35.54
C ALA A 815 -9.56 1.43 36.00
N PRO A 816 -9.91 2.07 37.14
CA PRO A 816 -11.31 2.28 37.52
C PRO A 816 -12.13 3.08 36.51
N HIS A 817 -11.46 3.82 35.62
CA HIS A 817 -12.08 4.63 34.56
C HIS A 817 -12.06 3.92 33.20
N GLY A 818 -11.76 2.61 33.15
CA GLY A 818 -11.71 1.85 31.89
C GLY A 818 -10.47 2.12 31.03
N VAL A 819 -9.46 2.80 31.59
CA VAL A 819 -8.23 3.16 30.86
C VAL A 819 -7.09 2.21 31.23
N ARG A 820 -6.43 1.66 30.21
CA ARG A 820 -5.25 0.80 30.37
C ARG A 820 -3.97 1.61 30.23
N VAL A 821 -2.99 1.33 31.08
CA VAL A 821 -1.65 1.94 30.96
C VAL A 821 -0.61 0.85 30.98
N LEU A 822 0.20 0.82 29.93
CA LEU A 822 1.13 -0.26 29.60
C LEU A 822 2.48 0.34 29.19
N ALA A 823 3.52 -0.48 29.23
CA ALA A 823 4.77 -0.12 28.59
C ALA A 823 5.42 -1.30 27.88
N THR A 824 6.19 -0.99 26.84
CA THR A 824 7.22 -1.90 26.33
C THR A 824 8.59 -1.42 26.81
N ALA A 825 9.54 -2.33 26.95
CA ALA A 825 10.93 -2.02 27.24
C ALA A 825 11.82 -2.60 26.12
N PRO A 826 12.06 -1.83 25.04
CA PRO A 826 12.93 -2.25 23.95
C PRO A 826 14.38 -2.49 24.39
N GLY A 827 15.02 -3.48 23.76
CA GLY A 827 16.47 -3.69 23.78
C GLY A 827 17.20 -3.02 22.63
N GLY A 828 18.43 -3.48 22.35
CA GLY A 828 19.15 -3.08 21.14
C GLY A 828 18.28 -3.29 19.91
N THR A 829 18.05 -2.21 19.16
CA THR A 829 17.18 -2.22 17.98
C THR A 829 18.01 -1.85 16.76
N ASP A 830 17.99 -2.72 15.77
CA ASP A 830 18.58 -2.49 14.47
C ASP A 830 17.67 -1.55 13.68
N ALA A 831 18.21 -0.40 13.30
CA ALA A 831 17.47 0.68 12.65
C ALA A 831 18.40 1.44 11.72
N PRO A 832 17.88 2.00 10.61
CA PRO A 832 18.66 2.85 9.72
C PRO A 832 19.33 4.02 10.45
N PRO A 833 20.41 4.60 9.87
CA PRO A 833 21.00 5.82 10.39
C PRO A 833 19.93 6.89 10.64
N ARG A 834 19.99 7.53 11.83
CA ARG A 834 18.98 8.52 12.23
C ARG A 834 19.04 9.74 11.32
N ARG A 835 17.90 10.12 10.75
CA ARG A 835 17.70 11.40 10.06
C ARG A 835 17.75 12.57 11.03
N ILE A 836 17.23 12.35 12.25
CA ILE A 836 17.19 13.34 13.34
C ILE A 836 18.12 12.84 14.47
N PRO A 837 19.33 13.38 14.62
CA PRO A 837 20.24 13.00 15.68
C PRO A 837 19.68 13.32 17.07
N ARG A 838 19.99 12.47 18.05
CA ARG A 838 19.64 12.70 19.46
C ARG A 838 20.62 13.62 20.17
N GLY A 839 21.88 13.55 19.78
CA GLY A 839 23.02 14.28 20.34
C GLY A 839 24.22 14.19 19.40
N PRO A 840 25.40 14.69 19.82
CA PRO A 840 26.61 14.60 19.04
C PRO A 840 27.05 13.14 18.86
N ALA A 841 27.61 12.82 17.69
CA ALA A 841 28.30 11.54 17.46
C ALA A 841 29.60 11.48 18.28
N PRO A 842 30.07 10.28 18.69
CA PRO A 842 31.33 10.14 19.40
C PRO A 842 32.49 10.65 18.55
N GLN A 843 33.23 11.63 19.06
CA GLN A 843 34.29 12.36 18.34
C GLN A 843 35.69 11.86 18.70
N SER A 844 35.86 11.30 19.90
CA SER A 844 37.15 10.76 20.37
C SER A 844 37.14 9.23 20.45
N ALA A 845 38.34 8.61 20.40
CA ALA A 845 38.50 7.17 20.60
C ALA A 845 37.89 6.70 21.93
N GLN A 846 38.04 7.50 22.99
CA GLN A 846 37.46 7.20 24.30
C GLN A 846 35.92 7.18 24.26
N GLU A 847 35.29 8.13 23.56
CA GLU A 847 33.83 8.14 23.41
C GLU A 847 33.32 6.97 22.56
N GLN A 848 34.10 6.55 21.55
CA GLN A 848 33.82 5.35 20.77
C GLN A 848 33.90 4.09 21.64
N ASP A 849 34.91 3.97 22.49
CA ASP A 849 35.06 2.86 23.44
C ASP A 849 33.88 2.80 24.43
N TRP A 850 33.45 3.94 24.96
CA TRP A 850 32.29 4.00 25.86
C TRP A 850 31.00 3.57 25.18
N TYR A 851 30.83 3.93 23.91
CA TYR A 851 29.69 3.49 23.11
C TYR A 851 29.77 1.99 22.78
N ALA A 852 30.97 1.48 22.50
CA ALA A 852 31.21 0.05 22.27
C ALA A 852 30.81 -0.79 23.49
N THR A 853 31.07 -0.33 24.72
CA THR A 853 30.60 -1.00 25.95
C THR A 853 29.08 -1.17 25.99
N ILE A 854 28.32 -0.18 25.50
CA ILE A 854 26.84 -0.28 25.45
C ILE A 854 26.42 -1.35 24.45
N VAL A 855 27.07 -1.38 23.28
CA VAL A 855 26.79 -2.37 22.24
C VAL A 855 27.11 -3.77 22.73
N GLU A 856 28.29 -3.96 23.31
CA GLU A 856 28.74 -5.24 23.89
C GLU A 856 27.79 -5.73 24.97
N GLN A 857 27.48 -4.90 25.97
CA GLN A 857 26.52 -5.26 27.04
C GLN A 857 25.18 -5.70 26.43
N THR A 858 24.67 -4.96 25.45
CA THR A 858 23.35 -5.24 24.85
C THR A 858 23.33 -6.56 24.09
N ILE A 859 24.41 -6.90 23.39
CA ILE A 859 24.54 -8.18 22.68
C ILE A 859 24.74 -9.31 23.69
N GLU A 860 25.55 -9.10 24.72
CA GLU A 860 25.87 -10.10 25.74
C GLU A 860 24.65 -10.43 26.63
N SER A 861 23.86 -9.43 27.04
CA SER A 861 22.67 -9.65 27.87
C SER A 861 21.50 -10.28 27.11
N SER A 862 21.39 -9.98 25.81
CA SER A 862 20.41 -10.63 24.93
C SER A 862 20.66 -12.14 24.83
N LEU A 863 19.64 -12.96 25.07
CA LEU A 863 19.73 -14.40 24.89
C LEU A 863 19.81 -14.77 23.41
N LEU A 864 19.26 -13.92 22.53
CA LEU A 864 19.32 -14.09 21.08
C LEU A 864 20.62 -13.54 20.44
N LYS A 865 21.48 -12.87 21.22
CA LYS A 865 22.81 -12.38 20.78
C LYS A 865 22.78 -11.48 19.54
N ARG A 866 21.66 -10.78 19.33
CA ARG A 866 21.46 -9.82 18.24
C ARG A 866 20.56 -8.68 18.68
N TYR A 867 20.55 -7.62 17.88
CA TYR A 867 19.55 -6.57 17.98
C TYR A 867 18.21 -7.05 17.42
N GLY A 868 17.11 -6.53 17.98
CA GLY A 868 15.76 -6.71 17.44
C GLY A 868 15.50 -5.79 16.26
N THR A 869 14.57 -6.13 15.38
CA THR A 869 14.19 -5.24 14.26
C THR A 869 13.14 -4.21 14.70
N LEU A 870 12.97 -3.15 13.90
CA LEU A 870 11.88 -2.19 14.12
C LEU A 870 10.49 -2.85 14.11
N ASP A 871 10.26 -3.83 13.24
CA ASP A 871 9.00 -4.60 13.21
C ASP A 871 8.77 -5.39 14.50
N GLU A 872 9.80 -6.02 15.06
CA GLU A 872 9.71 -6.76 16.33
C GLU A 872 9.33 -5.82 17.49
N GLN A 873 9.87 -4.59 17.50
CA GLN A 873 9.52 -3.57 18.50
C GLN A 873 8.09 -3.05 18.31
N ALA A 874 7.74 -2.69 17.07
CA ALA A 874 6.41 -2.17 16.74
C ALA A 874 5.32 -3.22 17.03
N ALA A 875 5.57 -4.50 16.76
CA ALA A 875 4.61 -5.59 16.99
C ALA A 875 4.12 -5.69 18.44
N ALA A 876 5.05 -5.64 19.39
CA ALA A 876 4.70 -5.70 20.80
C ALA A 876 3.90 -4.45 21.23
N ILE A 877 4.30 -3.27 20.74
CA ILE A 877 3.61 -2.01 21.04
C ILE A 877 2.19 -2.03 20.50
N THR A 878 2.00 -2.41 19.23
CA THR A 878 0.66 -2.43 18.60
C THR A 878 -0.24 -3.50 19.19
N PHE A 879 0.29 -4.66 19.58
CA PHE A 879 -0.47 -5.67 20.32
C PHE A 879 -0.97 -5.13 21.67
N LEU A 880 -0.10 -4.50 22.47
CA LEU A 880 -0.52 -3.93 23.75
C LEU A 880 -1.53 -2.79 23.60
N ALA A 881 -1.39 -2.01 22.53
CA ALA A 881 -2.30 -0.93 22.17
C ALA A 881 -3.69 -1.44 21.74
N SER A 882 -3.79 -2.63 21.15
CA SER A 882 -5.03 -3.14 20.56
C SER A 882 -6.04 -3.68 21.60
N PRO A 883 -7.31 -3.89 21.20
CA PRO A 883 -8.32 -4.55 22.04
C PRO A 883 -7.99 -5.99 22.42
N GLU A 884 -7.11 -6.69 21.68
CA GLU A 884 -6.68 -8.06 22.00
C GLU A 884 -5.97 -8.14 23.36
N ALA A 885 -5.32 -7.05 23.78
CA ALA A 885 -4.68 -6.91 25.08
C ALA A 885 -5.61 -6.31 26.16
N SER A 886 -6.94 -6.34 25.98
CA SER A 886 -7.93 -5.68 26.84
C SER A 886 -7.86 -6.05 28.33
N TYR A 887 -7.31 -7.23 28.67
CA TYR A 887 -7.12 -7.65 30.07
C TYR A 887 -5.72 -7.40 30.63
N ILE A 888 -4.83 -6.74 29.87
CA ILE A 888 -3.46 -6.42 30.28
C ILE A 888 -3.38 -4.93 30.63
N THR A 889 -2.92 -4.60 31.85
CA THR A 889 -2.62 -3.24 32.31
C THR A 889 -1.52 -3.27 33.38
N GLY A 890 -0.82 -2.16 33.60
CA GLY A 890 0.24 -2.01 34.62
C GLY A 890 1.53 -2.79 34.36
N THR A 891 1.62 -3.47 33.21
CA THR A 891 2.76 -4.32 32.82
C THR A 891 3.78 -3.52 32.01
N VAL A 892 5.06 -3.80 32.26
CA VAL A 892 6.18 -3.41 31.40
C VAL A 892 6.68 -4.68 30.71
N LEU A 893 6.55 -4.76 29.39
CA LEU A 893 6.93 -5.91 28.57
C LEU A 893 8.33 -5.72 27.96
N PRO A 894 9.36 -6.48 28.36
CA PRO A 894 10.67 -6.43 27.71
C PRO A 894 10.63 -7.00 26.30
N VAL A 895 11.15 -6.24 25.33
CA VAL A 895 11.26 -6.63 23.91
C VAL A 895 12.74 -6.58 23.53
N ALA A 896 13.51 -7.47 24.14
CA ALA A 896 14.98 -7.42 24.15
C ALA A 896 15.66 -8.80 24.01
N GLY A 897 15.02 -9.73 23.29
CA GLY A 897 15.61 -11.05 23.03
C GLY A 897 15.89 -11.87 24.30
N GLY A 898 15.05 -11.74 25.32
CA GLY A 898 15.18 -12.41 26.61
C GLY A 898 15.83 -11.58 27.72
N ASP A 899 16.46 -10.45 27.40
CA ASP A 899 16.99 -9.52 28.39
C ASP A 899 15.84 -8.86 29.19
N GLN A 900 15.99 -8.79 30.51
CA GLN A 900 15.02 -8.20 31.43
C GLN A 900 15.51 -6.86 32.01
N GLY A 901 16.76 -6.46 31.74
CA GLY A 901 17.33 -5.24 32.29
C GLY A 901 18.84 -5.26 32.48
#